data_AF-A0A7H8IRQ0-F1
#
_entry.id   AF-A0A7H8IRQ0-F1
#
_cell.length_a   1.000
_cell.length_b   1.000
_cell.length_c   1.000
_cell.angle_alpha   90.00
_cell.angle_beta   90.00
_cell.angle_gamma   90.00
#
_symmetry.space_group_name_H-M   'P 1'
#
loop_
_entity.id
_entity.type
_entity.pdbx_description
1 polymer ?
#
loop_
_entity_poly.entity_id
_entity_poly.type
_entity_poly.pdbx_seq_one_letter_code
_entity_poly.pdbx_strand_id
1 'polypeptide(L)'
;MTGGMDGRAEDSGRVYQSSGDQHINEHHHYGAEGSGPAGPDSVRRPAVGRAPVVLRDRAEVLERLRTAVAPGHGGEVFVLHGMGGCGKTAVACALFQHATEAVGRAGLWVNAADRASLRSGMLAVAADRGAGDGELLAARNGLRPAADLVWDHLDRSAEPWLLVLDNADDPEILRDGSWLRTSPRGTVVITTRRAAARWWPGAELQHIGVLPREDAARILHDLAPSSGTMQQAAAIADRLGRLPLALTLAGGFLSHQVLDPWTMDAYGRHLDDGESIGLIDQGADALSDDDPRHLVGRTWQLTLDAFGARGLPEAATLLRLLARLAPEPLPLSLLNCPEIGAVVPRARTETALRALLDQSLTELVDVGVRCLQSHGVLLDSVAAATPPADRTALDTTAAGLLGAALPGLPDAGPHDPRLRLFVPHVLALLRHVTDPATDSEALAVAIRLSTALHRTGDYLSAWETARAAADAAEPVLGAEHRLVLAARSRAGRSLFRLGRYQQAERLLRGVRTAQERLFGAGDPDTLDSSHGLQLVLGNLGRRDEALALLRAVVTGRRSALGPAHPLTLRSRASLLTMLSAGELTTEEGGALLSLPEECVHHLGADHTVTLGARHNRARALFVLGRFEAAEEEIGLVTEGYRRRFGPGYPIALAAQQLLARIRSALGHHDSAVELMADVVTRRERDLGPDHPFTRASAELLSTLRTG
;
A
#
# COMPACT_ATOMS: atom_id res chain seq x y z
N MET A 1 53.93 -5.25 34.65
CA MET A 1 53.53 -6.63 34.35
C MET A 1 52.07 -6.58 33.93
N THR A 2 51.78 -6.22 32.68
CA THR A 2 51.52 -7.14 31.55
C THR A 2 50.41 -8.15 31.87
N GLY A 3 49.16 -7.73 31.62
CA GLY A 3 48.02 -8.60 31.38
C GLY A 3 47.25 -8.02 30.21
N GLY A 4 47.37 -8.64 29.04
CA GLY A 4 46.72 -8.19 27.80
C GLY A 4 45.20 -8.38 27.86
N MET A 5 44.47 -7.43 27.27
CA MET A 5 43.07 -7.62 26.89
C MET A 5 43.01 -7.68 25.36
N ASP A 6 42.91 -8.90 24.84
CA ASP A 6 42.50 -9.15 23.47
C ASP A 6 40.97 -9.02 23.39
N GLY A 7 40.50 -7.90 22.84
CA GLY A 7 39.15 -7.76 22.32
C GLY A 7 39.19 -7.79 20.80
N ARG A 8 38.82 -8.92 20.19
CA ARG A 8 38.61 -9.03 18.74
C ARG A 8 37.12 -8.83 18.42
N ALA A 9 36.84 -7.96 17.46
CA ALA A 9 35.57 -7.92 16.72
C ALA A 9 35.89 -7.67 15.24
N GLU A 10 35.30 -8.47 14.35
CA GLU A 10 35.39 -8.32 12.89
C GLU A 10 34.10 -7.64 12.36
N ASP A 11 34.30 -6.51 11.67
CA ASP A 11 33.47 -5.75 10.71
C ASP A 11 32.05 -5.25 11.09
N SER A 12 31.64 -3.98 10.89
CA SER A 12 32.31 -2.73 10.49
C SER A 12 31.38 -1.54 10.83
N GLY A 13 31.66 -0.82 11.92
CA GLY A 13 31.01 0.44 12.29
C GLY A 13 31.93 1.23 13.24
N ARG A 14 32.38 2.41 12.81
CA ARG A 14 33.48 3.20 13.40
C ARG A 14 33.38 3.39 14.92
N VAL A 15 34.46 3.09 15.65
CA VAL A 15 34.63 3.38 17.08
C VAL A 15 35.20 4.80 17.25
N TYR A 16 34.53 5.64 18.04
CA TYR A 16 35.14 6.83 18.63
C TYR A 16 35.45 6.54 20.10
N GLN A 17 36.72 6.60 20.49
CA GLN A 17 37.12 6.66 21.90
C GLN A 17 37.12 8.12 22.34
N SER A 18 36.36 8.44 23.39
CA SER A 18 36.52 9.70 24.12
C SER A 18 36.91 9.39 25.56
N SER A 19 38.03 9.95 26.00
CA SER A 19 38.55 9.84 27.37
C SER A 19 37.93 10.94 28.23
N GLY A 20 36.86 10.62 28.97
CA GLY A 20 36.22 11.50 29.94
C GLY A 20 34.85 10.98 30.37
N ASP A 21 34.49 11.22 31.64
CA ASP A 21 33.19 10.84 32.21
C ASP A 21 32.06 11.65 31.53
N GLN A 22 31.18 10.96 30.81
CA GLN A 22 29.96 11.55 30.27
C GLN A 22 28.79 11.29 31.23
N HIS A 23 28.27 12.36 31.82
CA HIS A 23 26.96 12.34 32.47
C HIS A 23 25.86 12.54 31.43
N ILE A 24 25.21 11.44 31.03
CA ILE A 24 23.98 11.47 30.23
C ILE A 24 22.81 11.55 31.21
N ASN A 25 22.12 12.70 31.25
CA ASN A 25 20.83 12.79 31.92
C ASN A 25 19.74 12.40 30.92
N GLU A 26 19.30 11.14 30.98
CA GLU A 26 18.09 10.67 30.28
C GLU A 26 16.85 11.20 30.99
N HIS A 27 16.11 12.08 30.33
CA HIS A 27 14.77 12.47 30.77
C HIS A 27 13.77 11.37 30.39
N HIS A 28 13.50 10.45 31.32
CA HIS A 28 12.37 9.53 31.20
C HIS A 28 11.06 10.29 31.47
N HIS A 29 10.36 10.67 30.40
CA HIS A 29 8.96 11.05 30.50
C HIS A 29 8.11 9.79 30.70
N TYR A 30 7.76 9.48 31.95
CA TYR A 30 6.67 8.57 32.27
C TYR A 30 5.33 9.28 32.05
N GLY A 31 4.83 9.24 30.81
CA GLY A 31 3.43 9.55 30.50
C GLY A 31 2.60 8.26 30.53
N ALA A 32 1.56 8.25 31.36
CA ALA A 32 0.67 7.12 31.59
C ALA A 32 -0.13 6.71 30.33
N GLU A 33 -0.19 5.39 30.12
CA GLU A 33 -1.14 4.54 29.37
C GLU A 33 -2.04 5.14 28.28
N GLY A 34 -1.90 4.62 27.04
CA GLY A 34 -2.95 4.67 26.03
C GLY A 34 -2.55 4.95 24.58
N SER A 35 -1.36 4.56 24.09
CA SER A 35 -1.09 4.62 22.64
C SER A 35 0.01 3.65 22.22
N GLY A 36 -0.37 2.53 21.59
CA GLY A 36 0.58 1.80 20.74
C GLY A 36 1.03 2.69 19.57
N PRO A 37 2.20 2.45 18.96
CA PRO A 37 2.61 3.19 17.76
C PRO A 37 1.56 3.01 16.67
N ALA A 38 1.03 4.13 16.16
CA ALA A 38 0.04 4.16 15.10
C ALA A 38 0.60 3.52 13.81
N GLY A 39 -0.24 2.77 13.09
CA GLY A 39 0.13 2.19 11.80
C GLY A 39 0.21 3.23 10.67
N PRO A 40 0.66 2.81 9.46
CA PRO A 40 0.78 3.63 8.24
C PRO A 40 -0.48 4.39 7.80
N ASP A 41 -1.64 4.02 8.34
CA ASP A 41 -2.93 4.59 7.98
C ASP A 41 -3.60 5.22 9.21
N SER A 42 -2.93 6.18 9.85
CA SER A 42 -3.48 6.86 11.03
C SER A 42 -4.77 7.61 10.66
N VAL A 43 -5.88 7.15 11.23
CA VAL A 43 -7.23 7.69 10.99
C VAL A 43 -7.53 8.94 11.81
N ARG A 44 -6.82 9.12 12.92
CA ARG A 44 -7.08 10.23 13.85
C ARG A 44 -6.30 11.51 13.53
N ARG A 45 -5.27 11.41 12.68
CA ARG A 45 -4.53 12.58 12.20
C ARG A 45 -4.71 12.69 10.69
N PRO A 46 -5.24 13.81 10.19
CA PRO A 46 -5.21 14.08 8.77
C PRO A 46 -3.76 13.95 8.28
N ALA A 47 -3.51 13.11 7.29
CA ALA A 47 -2.27 13.14 6.50
C ALA A 47 -2.32 14.33 5.53
N VAL A 48 -2.73 15.47 6.06
CA VAL A 48 -2.74 16.76 5.39
C VAL A 48 -1.62 17.52 6.02
N GLY A 49 -0.85 18.19 5.19
CA GLY A 49 0.18 19.07 5.61
C GLY A 49 -0.20 20.15 6.59
N ARG A 50 0.77 21.03 6.86
CA ARG A 50 0.55 22.16 7.75
C ARG A 50 -0.70 22.94 7.31
N ALA A 51 -1.77 22.84 8.11
CA ALA A 51 -3.02 23.53 7.82
C ALA A 51 -2.74 25.05 7.73
N PRO A 52 -3.40 25.79 6.82
CA PRO A 52 -3.23 27.23 6.74
C PRO A 52 -3.49 27.86 8.10
N VAL A 53 -2.61 28.76 8.54
CA VAL A 53 -2.73 29.44 9.84
C VAL A 53 -4.06 30.19 9.96
N VAL A 54 -4.64 30.65 8.83
CA VAL A 54 -5.98 31.24 8.75
C VAL A 54 -6.65 30.85 7.43
N LEU A 55 -7.85 30.27 7.50
CA LEU A 55 -8.73 30.08 6.33
C LEU A 55 -9.57 31.34 6.11
N ARG A 56 -9.32 32.04 4.99
CA ARG A 56 -10.05 33.25 4.60
C ARG A 56 -11.16 32.92 3.58
N ASP A 57 -12.25 33.70 3.58
CA ASP A 57 -13.43 33.53 2.71
C ASP A 57 -14.07 32.12 2.74
N ARG A 58 -14.07 31.46 3.90
CA ARG A 58 -14.71 30.14 4.04
C ARG A 58 -15.73 30.10 5.16
N ALA A 59 -16.11 31.27 5.70
CA ALA A 59 -17.00 31.37 6.86
C ALA A 59 -18.36 30.74 6.58
N GLU A 60 -19.05 31.09 5.49
CA GLU A 60 -20.39 30.55 5.21
C GLU A 60 -20.42 29.03 5.01
N VAL A 61 -19.39 28.49 4.33
CA VAL A 61 -19.26 27.04 4.13
C VAL A 61 -18.93 26.37 5.47
N LEU A 62 -17.99 26.92 6.23
CA LEU A 62 -17.62 26.40 7.54
C LEU A 62 -18.78 26.47 8.54
N GLU A 63 -19.57 27.54 8.57
CA GLU A 63 -20.73 27.65 9.47
C GLU A 63 -21.80 26.61 9.14
N ARG A 64 -22.08 26.35 7.85
CA ARG A 64 -22.95 25.25 7.43
C ARG A 64 -22.41 23.90 7.89
N LEU A 65 -21.14 23.62 7.62
CA LEU A 65 -20.50 22.36 8.04
C LEU A 65 -20.41 22.22 9.57
N ARG A 66 -20.20 23.31 10.30
CA ARG A 66 -20.19 23.37 11.78
C ARG A 66 -21.56 23.04 12.36
N THR A 67 -22.62 23.54 11.73
CA THR A 67 -24.01 23.22 12.10
C THR A 67 -24.27 21.72 11.96
N ALA A 68 -23.80 21.10 10.88
CA ALA A 68 -23.93 19.66 10.64
C ALA A 68 -23.16 18.77 11.64
N VAL A 69 -22.10 19.30 12.27
CA VAL A 69 -21.36 18.59 13.32
C VAL A 69 -21.75 19.02 14.73
N ALA A 70 -22.71 19.93 14.90
CA ALA A 70 -23.19 20.34 16.22
C ALA A 70 -23.80 19.16 17.01
N PRO A 71 -23.89 19.25 18.34
CA PRO A 71 -24.53 18.23 19.16
C PRO A 71 -25.96 17.95 18.67
N GLY A 72 -26.33 16.67 18.60
CA GLY A 72 -27.68 16.23 18.16
C GLY A 72 -27.90 16.13 16.65
N HIS A 73 -26.92 16.47 15.82
CA HIS A 73 -26.99 16.37 14.35
C HIS A 73 -26.21 15.15 13.83
N GLY A 74 -26.66 14.55 12.72
CA GLY A 74 -26.02 13.41 12.08
C GLY A 74 -26.85 12.89 10.90
N GLY A 75 -26.23 12.07 10.04
CA GLY A 75 -26.88 11.48 8.86
C GLY A 75 -26.64 12.26 7.57
N GLU A 76 -25.80 13.29 7.60
CA GLU A 76 -25.55 14.18 6.47
C GLU A 76 -24.27 13.80 5.74
N VAL A 77 -24.27 14.00 4.41
CA VAL A 77 -23.09 13.83 3.54
C VAL A 77 -22.85 15.14 2.81
N PHE A 78 -21.65 15.69 2.96
CA PHE A 78 -21.21 16.88 2.24
C PHE A 78 -20.12 16.52 1.23
N VAL A 79 -20.22 17.06 0.02
CA VAL A 79 -19.17 16.94 -1.00
C VAL A 79 -18.60 18.31 -1.26
N LEU A 80 -17.38 18.54 -0.78
CA LEU A 80 -16.59 19.70 -1.12
C LEU A 80 -15.97 19.47 -2.50
N HIS A 81 -16.46 20.19 -3.50
CA HIS A 81 -15.97 20.06 -4.88
C HIS A 81 -15.42 21.38 -5.40
N GLY A 82 -14.44 21.29 -6.28
CA GLY A 82 -13.75 22.46 -6.81
C GLY A 82 -12.41 22.09 -7.44
N MET A 83 -11.79 23.06 -8.10
CA MET A 83 -10.54 22.85 -8.82
C MET A 83 -9.38 22.44 -7.90
N GLY A 84 -8.31 21.90 -8.47
CA GLY A 84 -7.08 21.62 -7.71
C GLY A 84 -6.54 22.89 -7.05
N GLY A 85 -6.11 22.81 -5.79
CA GLY A 85 -5.47 23.93 -5.09
C GLY A 85 -6.41 25.00 -4.54
N CYS A 86 -7.74 24.85 -4.68
CA CYS A 86 -8.73 25.81 -4.13
C CYS A 86 -8.96 25.71 -2.60
N GLY A 87 -8.32 24.74 -1.93
CA GLY A 87 -8.36 24.60 -0.46
C GLY A 87 -9.44 23.66 0.10
N LYS A 88 -10.01 22.75 -0.70
CA LYS A 88 -11.02 21.75 -0.23
C LYS A 88 -10.56 20.99 1.02
N THR A 89 -9.38 20.38 0.93
CA THR A 89 -8.74 19.62 2.01
C THR A 89 -8.47 20.49 3.23
N ALA A 90 -8.13 21.77 3.04
CA ALA A 90 -7.92 22.70 4.14
C ALA A 90 -9.24 23.04 4.87
N VAL A 91 -10.35 23.24 4.14
CA VAL A 91 -11.69 23.42 4.73
C VAL A 91 -12.13 22.18 5.50
N ALA A 92 -11.93 20.98 4.93
CA ALA A 92 -12.20 19.72 5.63
C ALA A 92 -11.36 19.57 6.89
N CYS A 93 -10.07 19.96 6.86
CA CYS A 93 -9.17 19.92 8.01
C CYS A 93 -9.62 20.86 9.14
N ALA A 94 -10.02 22.09 8.82
CA ALA A 94 -10.53 23.02 9.84
C ALA A 94 -11.86 22.56 10.45
N LEU A 95 -12.75 21.97 9.65
CA LEU A 95 -13.95 21.32 10.18
C LEU A 95 -13.57 20.16 11.11
N PHE A 96 -12.61 19.34 10.70
CA PHE A 96 -12.14 18.20 11.47
C PHE A 96 -11.63 18.62 12.84
N GLN A 97 -10.71 19.61 12.89
CA GLN A 97 -10.19 20.17 14.14
C GLN A 97 -11.31 20.71 15.02
N HIS A 98 -12.25 21.48 14.45
CA HIS A 98 -13.39 21.99 15.21
C HIS A 98 -14.27 20.86 15.78
N ALA A 99 -14.59 19.84 14.98
CA ALA A 99 -15.40 18.72 15.40
C ALA A 99 -14.72 17.91 16.51
N THR A 100 -13.41 17.69 16.43
CA THR A 100 -12.65 16.91 17.42
C THR A 100 -12.34 17.67 18.69
N GLU A 101 -11.91 18.93 18.58
CA GLU A 101 -11.39 19.72 19.70
C GLU A 101 -12.48 20.53 20.40
N ALA A 102 -13.41 21.14 19.65
CA ALA A 102 -14.44 22.01 20.23
C ALA A 102 -15.74 21.27 20.52
N VAL A 103 -16.14 20.33 19.66
CA VAL A 103 -17.41 19.59 19.82
C VAL A 103 -17.22 18.23 20.50
N GLY A 104 -16.00 17.66 20.45
CA GLY A 104 -15.70 16.36 21.06
C GLY A 104 -16.22 15.16 20.26
N ARG A 105 -16.34 15.28 18.94
CA ARG A 105 -16.64 14.14 18.06
C ARG A 105 -15.40 13.30 17.81
N ALA A 106 -15.60 12.01 17.58
CA ALA A 106 -14.53 11.14 17.10
C ALA A 106 -14.19 11.47 15.63
N GLY A 107 -13.01 12.03 15.41
CA GLY A 107 -12.52 12.40 14.08
C GLY A 107 -11.89 11.21 13.35
N LEU A 108 -12.34 10.98 12.12
CA LEU A 108 -11.89 9.92 11.23
C LEU A 108 -11.49 10.50 9.86
N TRP A 109 -10.23 10.33 9.45
CA TRP A 109 -9.72 10.83 8.18
C TRP A 109 -9.18 9.69 7.32
N VAL A 110 -9.67 9.59 6.09
CA VAL A 110 -9.32 8.52 5.15
C VAL A 110 -8.94 9.11 3.81
N ASN A 111 -7.78 8.70 3.28
CA ASN A 111 -7.42 8.99 1.90
C ASN A 111 -8.18 8.07 0.95
N ALA A 112 -8.87 8.64 -0.02
CA ALA A 112 -9.67 7.98 -1.04
C ALA A 112 -9.11 8.20 -2.46
N ALA A 113 -7.79 8.39 -2.60
CA ALA A 113 -7.14 8.54 -3.90
C ALA A 113 -7.21 7.27 -4.78
N ASP A 114 -7.19 6.08 -4.16
CA ASP A 114 -7.31 4.79 -4.84
C ASP A 114 -8.02 3.75 -3.97
N ARG A 115 -8.37 2.61 -4.56
CA ARG A 115 -9.14 1.54 -3.91
C ARG A 115 -8.42 0.93 -2.71
N ALA A 116 -7.11 0.73 -2.77
CA ALA A 116 -6.34 0.14 -1.70
C ALA A 116 -6.21 1.11 -0.52
N SER A 117 -5.90 2.38 -0.80
CA SER A 117 -5.82 3.46 0.20
C SER A 117 -7.15 3.68 0.92
N LEU A 118 -8.26 3.81 0.15
CA LEU A 118 -9.60 3.96 0.70
C LEU A 118 -9.93 2.79 1.63
N ARG A 119 -9.74 1.56 1.15
CA ARG A 119 -10.07 0.38 1.93
C ARG A 119 -9.23 0.29 3.21
N SER A 120 -7.92 0.54 3.11
CA SER A 120 -7.03 0.44 4.27
C SER A 120 -7.42 1.47 5.33
N GLY A 121 -7.63 2.72 4.93
CA GLY A 121 -8.08 3.79 5.83
C GLY A 121 -9.45 3.49 6.43
N MET A 122 -10.43 3.04 5.63
CA MET A 122 -11.74 2.63 6.15
C MET A 122 -11.64 1.46 7.13
N LEU A 123 -10.77 0.48 6.90
CA LEU A 123 -10.56 -0.60 7.87
C LEU A 123 -9.87 -0.11 9.15
N ALA A 124 -8.98 0.87 9.04
CA ALA A 124 -8.46 1.53 10.23
C ALA A 124 -9.56 2.33 10.97
N VAL A 125 -10.58 2.86 10.28
CA VAL A 125 -11.78 3.46 10.91
C VAL A 125 -12.53 2.41 11.73
N ALA A 126 -12.79 1.23 11.16
CA ALA A 126 -13.41 0.13 11.91
C ALA A 126 -12.58 -0.24 13.15
N ALA A 127 -11.25 -0.35 13.01
CA ALA A 127 -10.35 -0.66 14.12
C ALA A 127 -10.46 0.38 15.24
N ASP A 128 -10.47 1.66 14.87
CA ASP A 128 -10.58 2.78 15.79
C ASP A 128 -11.95 2.87 16.50
N ARG A 129 -12.97 2.24 15.91
CA ARG A 129 -14.32 2.09 16.47
C ARG A 129 -14.54 0.79 17.25
N GLY A 130 -13.50 -0.03 17.40
CA GLY A 130 -13.52 -1.23 18.22
C GLY A 130 -13.70 -2.54 17.45
N ALA A 131 -13.49 -2.53 16.12
CA ALA A 131 -13.41 -3.78 15.37
C ALA A 131 -12.22 -4.60 15.84
N GLY A 132 -12.48 -5.87 16.16
CA GLY A 132 -11.42 -6.77 16.60
C GLY A 132 -10.44 -7.06 15.47
N ASP A 133 -9.19 -7.42 15.81
CA ASP A 133 -8.15 -7.82 14.85
C ASP A 133 -8.65 -8.87 13.86
N GLY A 134 -9.52 -9.76 14.33
CA GLY A 134 -10.13 -10.76 13.48
C GLY A 134 -11.08 -10.21 12.43
N GLU A 135 -12.03 -9.37 12.82
CA GLU A 135 -12.95 -8.75 11.88
C GLU A 135 -12.21 -7.95 10.81
N LEU A 136 -11.18 -7.21 11.22
CA LEU A 136 -10.31 -6.43 10.34
C LEU A 136 -9.53 -7.31 9.37
N LEU A 137 -8.99 -8.44 9.83
CA LEU A 137 -8.24 -9.35 8.97
C LEU A 137 -9.15 -10.11 8.01
N ALA A 138 -10.35 -10.52 8.46
CA ALA A 138 -11.38 -11.10 7.62
C ALA A 138 -11.81 -10.14 6.50
N ALA A 139 -12.02 -8.88 6.87
CA ALA A 139 -12.32 -7.83 5.91
C ALA A 139 -11.12 -7.52 5.01
N ARG A 140 -9.89 -7.42 5.52
CA ARG A 140 -8.66 -7.26 4.70
C ARG A 140 -8.56 -8.38 3.67
N ASN A 141 -8.89 -9.61 4.03
CA ASN A 141 -8.87 -10.75 3.12
C ASN A 141 -10.15 -10.92 2.28
N GLY A 142 -11.02 -9.90 2.23
CA GLY A 142 -12.18 -9.89 1.34
C GLY A 142 -13.23 -10.96 1.64
N LEU A 143 -13.27 -11.45 2.89
CA LEU A 143 -14.12 -12.55 3.39
C LEU A 143 -15.36 -12.01 4.09
N ARG A 144 -15.20 -10.86 4.74
CA ARG A 144 -16.28 -9.98 5.13
C ARG A 144 -16.31 -8.79 4.17
N PRO A 145 -17.49 -8.33 3.72
CA PRO A 145 -17.57 -7.05 3.03
C PRO A 145 -17.04 -5.94 3.95
N ALA A 146 -15.93 -5.32 3.55
CA ALA A 146 -15.23 -4.38 4.42
C ALA A 146 -16.06 -3.12 4.70
N ALA A 147 -16.83 -2.65 3.72
CA ALA A 147 -17.74 -1.53 3.95
C ALA A 147 -18.79 -1.86 5.01
N ASP A 148 -19.39 -3.06 4.98
CA ASP A 148 -20.37 -3.46 5.99
C ASP A 148 -19.76 -3.48 7.39
N LEU A 149 -18.56 -4.06 7.54
CA LEU A 149 -17.84 -4.02 8.82
C LEU A 149 -17.66 -2.60 9.34
N VAL A 150 -17.20 -1.68 8.48
CA VAL A 150 -16.91 -0.30 8.88
C VAL A 150 -18.19 0.42 9.29
N TRP A 151 -19.25 0.28 8.48
CA TRP A 151 -20.52 0.92 8.77
C TRP A 151 -21.22 0.32 9.99
N ASP A 152 -21.15 -0.99 10.21
CA ASP A 152 -21.66 -1.65 11.43
C ASP A 152 -21.03 -1.07 12.71
N HIS A 153 -19.75 -0.73 12.67
CA HIS A 153 -19.02 -0.15 13.80
C HIS A 153 -19.23 1.37 13.93
N LEU A 154 -19.40 2.08 12.82
CA LEU A 154 -19.77 3.49 12.83
C LEU A 154 -21.19 3.71 13.35
N ASP A 155 -22.15 2.88 12.96
CA ASP A 155 -23.55 2.98 13.40
C ASP A 155 -23.74 2.65 14.88
N ARG A 156 -22.90 1.78 15.43
CA ARG A 156 -22.89 1.41 16.85
C ARG A 156 -21.91 2.23 17.69
N SER A 157 -21.26 3.23 17.11
CA SER A 157 -20.28 4.02 17.83
C SER A 157 -20.90 4.70 19.06
N ALA A 158 -20.20 4.59 20.19
CA ALA A 158 -20.59 5.21 21.45
C ALA A 158 -20.51 6.74 21.36
N GLU A 159 -19.58 7.26 20.56
CA GLU A 159 -19.32 8.67 20.35
C GLU A 159 -19.84 9.11 18.98
N PRO A 160 -20.46 10.30 18.85
CA PRO A 160 -20.72 10.88 17.55
C PRO A 160 -19.41 11.10 16.79
N TRP A 161 -19.42 10.89 15.47
CA TRP A 161 -18.20 10.93 14.68
C TRP A 161 -18.29 11.86 13.46
N LEU A 162 -17.14 12.20 12.90
CA LEU A 162 -16.97 12.88 11.61
C LEU A 162 -15.99 12.07 10.76
N LEU A 163 -16.44 11.65 9.58
CA LEU A 163 -15.61 10.92 8.60
C LEU A 163 -15.28 11.80 7.42
N VAL A 164 -13.99 12.04 7.18
CA VAL A 164 -13.49 12.75 6.00
C VAL A 164 -12.91 11.75 5.01
N LEU A 165 -13.44 11.74 3.79
CA LEU A 165 -12.92 11.00 2.64
C LEU A 165 -12.22 11.99 1.70
N ASP A 166 -10.89 12.10 1.83
CA ASP A 166 -10.08 13.07 1.10
C ASP A 166 -9.59 12.52 -0.24
N ASN A 167 -9.48 13.35 -1.28
CA ASN A 167 -8.99 12.99 -2.61
C ASN A 167 -9.82 11.94 -3.36
N ALA A 168 -11.15 11.92 -3.16
CA ALA A 168 -12.08 11.02 -3.85
C ALA A 168 -12.35 11.46 -5.31
N ASP A 169 -11.30 11.57 -6.12
CA ASP A 169 -11.38 12.04 -7.51
C ASP A 169 -11.93 10.99 -8.48
N ASP A 170 -11.85 9.71 -8.11
CA ASP A 170 -12.51 8.61 -8.81
C ASP A 170 -13.71 8.08 -7.99
N PRO A 171 -14.93 8.61 -8.16
CA PRO A 171 -16.10 8.21 -7.38
C PRO A 171 -16.52 6.74 -7.59
N GLU A 172 -16.02 6.06 -8.63
CA GLU A 172 -16.33 4.64 -8.83
C GLU A 172 -15.80 3.76 -7.69
N ILE A 173 -14.65 4.12 -7.11
CA ILE A 173 -14.06 3.36 -6.00
C ILE A 173 -14.98 3.31 -4.77
N LEU A 174 -15.79 4.35 -4.57
CA LEU A 174 -16.74 4.45 -3.46
C LEU A 174 -18.01 3.62 -3.72
N ARG A 175 -18.39 3.46 -5.00
CA ARG A 175 -19.59 2.70 -5.42
C ARG A 175 -19.36 1.20 -5.43
N ASP A 176 -18.26 0.75 -6.02
CA ASP A 176 -17.95 -0.67 -6.18
C ASP A 176 -17.87 -1.44 -4.86
N GLY A 177 -17.69 -0.73 -3.74
CA GLY A 177 -17.70 -1.30 -2.39
C GLY A 177 -18.86 -0.85 -1.50
N SER A 178 -19.80 -0.03 -1.98
CA SER A 178 -20.83 0.61 -1.13
C SER A 178 -20.24 1.32 0.10
N TRP A 179 -19.13 2.04 -0.11
CA TRP A 179 -18.35 2.70 0.93
C TRP A 179 -18.96 4.00 1.43
N LEU A 180 -19.78 4.66 0.62
CA LEU A 180 -20.47 5.89 1.00
C LEU A 180 -21.89 5.56 1.51
N ARG A 181 -22.16 5.87 2.78
CA ARG A 181 -23.47 5.73 3.43
C ARG A 181 -23.72 6.91 4.37
N THR A 182 -24.91 6.95 4.95
CA THR A 182 -25.29 7.87 6.02
C THR A 182 -25.44 7.12 7.33
N SER A 183 -25.22 7.81 8.45
CA SER A 183 -25.45 7.26 9.79
C SER A 183 -26.00 8.35 10.70
N PRO A 184 -27.04 8.08 11.50
CA PRO A 184 -27.55 9.08 12.45
C PRO A 184 -26.51 9.45 13.52
N ARG A 185 -25.43 8.67 13.66
CA ARG A 185 -24.34 8.90 14.62
C ARG A 185 -23.21 9.75 14.07
N GLY A 186 -23.21 10.11 12.79
CA GLY A 186 -22.09 10.85 12.24
C GLY A 186 -22.37 11.60 10.94
N THR A 187 -21.36 12.34 10.52
CA THR A 187 -21.39 13.19 9.34
C THR A 187 -20.25 12.76 8.42
N VAL A 188 -20.50 12.68 7.11
CA VAL A 188 -19.46 12.35 6.11
C VAL A 188 -19.13 13.59 5.29
N VAL A 189 -17.84 13.86 5.12
CA VAL A 189 -17.34 14.94 4.26
C VAL A 189 -16.41 14.36 3.22
N ILE A 190 -16.64 14.68 1.95
CA ILE A 190 -15.84 14.20 0.82
C ILE A 190 -15.15 15.38 0.17
N THR A 191 -13.87 15.24 -0.16
CA THR A 191 -13.18 16.20 -1.05
C THR A 191 -12.96 15.56 -2.42
N THR A 192 -13.31 16.28 -3.49
CA THR A 192 -13.19 15.76 -4.86
C THR A 192 -13.03 16.87 -5.89
N ARG A 193 -12.44 16.56 -7.05
CA ARG A 193 -12.48 17.41 -8.25
C ARG A 193 -13.78 17.22 -9.05
N ARG A 194 -14.57 16.17 -8.81
CA ARG A 194 -15.76 15.84 -9.61
C ARG A 194 -17.07 16.38 -9.02
N ALA A 195 -17.64 17.40 -9.67
CA ALA A 195 -18.86 18.07 -9.23
C ALA A 195 -20.19 17.40 -9.64
N ALA A 196 -20.16 16.39 -10.52
CA ALA A 196 -21.41 15.89 -11.11
C ALA A 196 -22.27 15.13 -10.09
N ALA A 197 -23.43 15.71 -9.74
CA ALA A 197 -24.38 15.21 -8.74
C ALA A 197 -24.80 13.74 -8.93
N ARG A 198 -24.79 13.24 -10.18
CA ARG A 198 -25.05 11.84 -10.49
C ARG A 198 -24.15 10.87 -9.71
N TRP A 199 -22.97 11.30 -9.27
CA TRP A 199 -22.02 10.49 -8.50
C TRP A 199 -22.35 10.46 -7.00
N TRP A 200 -23.07 11.46 -6.50
CA TRP A 200 -23.22 11.77 -5.07
C TRP A 200 -24.70 11.80 -4.65
N PRO A 201 -25.42 10.68 -4.72
CA PRO A 201 -26.84 10.65 -4.38
C PRO A 201 -27.05 10.98 -2.90
N GLY A 202 -27.94 11.93 -2.61
CA GLY A 202 -28.28 12.34 -1.24
C GLY A 202 -27.23 13.18 -0.52
N ALA A 203 -26.16 13.60 -1.21
CA ALA A 203 -25.15 14.48 -0.64
C ALA A 203 -25.40 15.95 -0.99
N GLU A 204 -25.11 16.85 -0.05
CA GLU A 204 -25.09 18.29 -0.30
C GLU A 204 -23.76 18.70 -0.94
N LEU A 205 -23.84 19.27 -2.14
CA LEU A 205 -22.67 19.74 -2.89
C LEU A 205 -22.28 21.15 -2.44
N GLN A 206 -21.05 21.31 -1.95
CA GLN A 206 -20.46 22.61 -1.63
C GLN A 206 -19.34 22.95 -2.60
N HIS A 207 -19.55 24.00 -3.38
CA HIS A 207 -18.54 24.50 -4.30
C HIS A 207 -17.48 25.31 -3.54
N ILE A 208 -16.22 24.90 -3.64
CA ILE A 208 -15.06 25.64 -3.13
C ILE A 208 -14.38 26.33 -4.32
N GLY A 209 -14.64 27.63 -4.46
CA GLY A 209 -14.09 28.48 -5.51
C GLY A 209 -12.72 29.05 -5.19
N VAL A 210 -12.25 29.95 -6.08
CA VAL A 210 -11.07 30.79 -5.83
C VAL A 210 -11.35 31.82 -4.75
N LEU A 211 -10.31 32.44 -4.17
CA LEU A 211 -10.48 33.46 -3.14
C LEU A 211 -10.92 34.81 -3.74
N PRO A 212 -11.67 35.64 -2.99
CA PRO A 212 -11.88 37.04 -3.31
C PRO A 212 -10.53 37.76 -3.37
N ARG A 213 -10.46 38.79 -4.23
CA ARG A 213 -9.21 39.53 -4.49
C ARG A 213 -8.55 40.04 -3.21
N GLU A 214 -9.33 40.61 -2.30
CA GLU A 214 -8.81 41.17 -1.05
C GLU A 214 -8.30 40.10 -0.08
N ASP A 215 -9.00 38.97 0.05
CA ASP A 215 -8.57 37.87 0.91
C ASP A 215 -7.32 37.17 0.34
N ALA A 216 -7.26 37.01 -0.98
CA ALA A 216 -6.09 36.47 -1.67
C ALA A 216 -4.85 37.36 -1.48
N ALA A 217 -5.02 38.69 -1.59
CA ALA A 217 -3.97 39.66 -1.33
C ALA A 217 -3.46 39.59 0.12
N ARG A 218 -4.39 39.48 1.08
CA ARG A 218 -4.07 39.33 2.50
C ARG A 218 -3.24 38.08 2.78
N ILE A 219 -3.60 36.92 2.21
CA ILE A 219 -2.80 35.69 2.37
C ILE A 219 -1.36 35.89 1.90
N LEU A 220 -1.17 36.44 0.69
CA LEU A 220 0.17 36.63 0.15
C LEU A 220 0.99 37.64 0.97
N HIS A 221 0.35 38.71 1.45
CA HIS A 221 0.99 39.69 2.32
C HIS A 221 1.33 39.11 3.70
N ASP A 222 0.46 38.28 4.28
CA ASP A 222 0.73 37.60 5.56
C ASP A 222 1.94 36.64 5.45
N LEU A 223 2.08 35.96 4.31
CA LEU A 223 3.19 35.04 4.05
C LEU A 223 4.51 35.78 3.75
N ALA A 224 4.45 36.95 3.11
CA ALA A 224 5.62 37.73 2.71
C ALA A 224 5.45 39.23 3.02
N PRO A 225 5.38 39.62 4.31
CA PRO A 225 4.99 40.97 4.72
C PRO A 225 6.02 42.04 4.33
N SER A 226 7.30 41.66 4.27
CA SER A 226 8.40 42.55 3.90
C SER A 226 8.61 42.70 2.39
N SER A 227 7.89 41.94 1.56
CA SER A 227 8.18 41.85 0.12
C SER A 227 7.34 42.80 -0.74
N GLY A 228 6.32 43.46 -0.17
CA GLY A 228 5.52 44.45 -0.91
C GLY A 228 4.26 44.92 -0.18
N THR A 229 3.55 45.85 -0.81
CA THR A 229 2.29 46.44 -0.33
C THR A 229 1.09 45.55 -0.62
N MET A 230 -0.03 45.77 0.09
CA MET A 230 -1.29 45.04 -0.14
C MET A 230 -1.81 45.18 -1.59
N GLN A 231 -1.58 46.33 -2.24
CA GLN A 231 -2.01 46.54 -3.63
C GLN A 231 -1.20 45.68 -4.61
N GLN A 232 0.11 45.56 -4.40
CA GLN A 232 0.99 44.70 -5.17
C GLN A 232 0.66 43.22 -4.92
N ALA A 233 0.38 42.86 -3.67
CA ALA A 233 -0.09 41.52 -3.31
C ALA A 233 -1.40 41.16 -4.04
N ALA A 234 -2.34 42.10 -4.14
CA ALA A 234 -3.59 41.91 -4.88
C ALA A 234 -3.35 41.74 -6.39
N ALA A 235 -2.41 42.48 -6.97
CA ALA A 235 -2.05 42.34 -8.39
C ALA A 235 -1.45 40.96 -8.68
N ILE A 236 -0.53 40.46 -7.85
CA ILE A 236 0.00 39.09 -7.97
C ILE A 236 -1.11 38.07 -7.76
N ALA A 237 -1.97 38.27 -6.76
CA ALA A 237 -3.02 37.32 -6.45
C ALA A 237 -3.96 37.09 -7.63
N ASP A 238 -4.32 38.14 -8.38
CA ASP A 238 -5.10 38.01 -9.61
C ASP A 238 -4.35 37.22 -10.68
N ARG A 239 -3.05 37.47 -10.86
CA ARG A 239 -2.20 36.73 -11.80
C ARG A 239 -2.05 35.25 -11.43
N LEU A 240 -2.12 34.92 -10.14
CA LEU A 240 -2.07 33.54 -9.63
C LEU A 240 -3.47 32.88 -9.59
N GLY A 241 -4.48 33.50 -10.21
CA GLY A 241 -5.84 32.97 -10.27
C GLY A 241 -6.52 32.92 -8.91
N ARG A 242 -5.97 33.62 -7.91
CA ARG A 242 -6.46 33.69 -6.52
C ARG A 242 -6.62 32.31 -5.88
N LEU A 243 -5.76 31.36 -6.27
CA LEU A 243 -5.72 30.00 -5.73
C LEU A 243 -4.89 29.98 -4.43
N PRO A 244 -5.44 29.49 -3.30
CA PRO A 244 -4.70 29.37 -2.05
C PRO A 244 -3.34 28.67 -2.20
N LEU A 245 -3.28 27.55 -2.94
CA LEU A 245 -2.02 26.83 -3.14
C LEU A 245 -0.96 27.67 -3.87
N ALA A 246 -1.34 28.36 -4.95
CA ALA A 246 -0.41 29.21 -5.71
C ALA A 246 0.09 30.38 -4.85
N LEU A 247 -0.79 30.98 -4.03
CA LEU A 247 -0.42 32.03 -3.10
C LEU A 247 0.54 31.54 -2.01
N THR A 248 0.32 30.33 -1.48
CA THR A 248 1.22 29.71 -0.49
C THR A 248 2.62 29.49 -1.08
N LEU A 249 2.70 28.95 -2.29
CA LEU A 249 3.97 28.73 -2.97
C LEU A 249 4.69 30.06 -3.29
N ALA A 250 3.97 31.06 -3.79
CA ALA A 250 4.53 32.39 -4.06
C ALA A 250 4.98 33.10 -2.78
N GLY A 251 4.21 33.01 -1.70
CA GLY A 251 4.57 33.56 -0.40
C GLY A 251 5.78 32.87 0.23
N GLY A 252 5.87 31.53 0.12
CA GLY A 252 7.04 30.76 0.51
C GLY A 252 8.29 31.23 -0.22
N PHE A 253 8.21 31.36 -1.54
CA PHE A 253 9.28 31.91 -2.37
C PHE A 253 9.72 33.31 -1.93
N LEU A 254 8.79 34.25 -1.78
CA LEU A 254 9.08 35.64 -1.45
C LEU A 254 9.66 35.83 -0.04
N SER A 255 9.32 34.95 0.92
CA SER A 255 9.74 35.06 2.32
C SER A 255 11.11 34.45 2.62
N HIS A 256 11.56 33.47 1.83
CA HIS A 256 12.80 32.71 2.09
C HIS A 256 14.02 33.21 1.28
N GLN A 257 13.94 34.40 0.67
CA GLN A 257 15.07 35.02 -0.02
C GLN A 257 15.85 35.95 0.93
N VAL A 258 17.11 35.60 1.21
CA VAL A 258 17.92 36.32 2.21
C VAL A 258 18.90 37.32 1.58
N LEU A 259 19.57 36.96 0.47
CA LEU A 259 20.65 37.78 -0.10
C LEU A 259 20.15 38.82 -1.13
N ASP A 260 19.23 38.42 -2.01
CA ASP A 260 18.60 39.29 -3.01
C ASP A 260 17.08 39.07 -3.00
N PRO A 261 16.34 39.72 -2.08
CA PRO A 261 14.91 39.53 -1.94
C PRO A 261 14.15 40.19 -3.10
N TRP A 262 13.36 39.38 -3.80
CA TRP A 262 12.43 39.86 -4.81
C TRP A 262 11.30 40.63 -4.15
N THR A 263 11.00 41.80 -4.70
CA THR A 263 9.75 42.50 -4.38
C THR A 263 8.58 41.83 -5.10
N MET A 264 7.37 42.07 -4.60
CA MET A 264 6.15 41.65 -5.27
C MET A 264 6.07 42.15 -6.73
N ASP A 265 6.53 43.36 -7.02
CA ASP A 265 6.60 43.86 -8.41
C ASP A 265 7.65 43.14 -9.26
N ALA A 266 8.79 42.77 -8.68
CA ALA A 266 9.80 41.98 -9.38
C ALA A 266 9.25 40.59 -9.71
N TYR A 267 8.61 39.93 -8.73
CA TYR A 267 7.95 38.65 -8.91
C TYR A 267 6.83 38.73 -9.96
N GLY A 268 6.01 39.78 -9.90
CA GLY A 268 4.98 40.05 -10.89
C GLY A 268 5.54 40.17 -12.30
N ARG A 269 6.64 40.91 -12.51
CA ARG A 269 7.27 41.02 -13.83
C ARG A 269 7.76 39.68 -14.35
N HIS A 270 8.34 38.83 -13.51
CA HIS A 270 8.74 37.48 -13.92
C HIS A 270 7.54 36.55 -14.20
N LEU A 271 6.37 36.83 -13.62
CA LEU A 271 5.10 36.22 -14.01
C LEU A 271 4.51 36.81 -15.30
N ASP A 272 5.00 37.92 -15.84
CA ASP A 272 4.50 38.53 -17.09
C ASP A 272 5.46 38.27 -18.25
N ASP A 273 6.77 38.31 -18.00
CA ASP A 273 7.87 38.17 -18.96
C ASP A 273 8.05 36.71 -19.43
N GLY A 274 7.04 36.13 -20.07
CA GLY A 274 6.98 34.75 -20.58
C GLY A 274 8.11 34.27 -21.50
N GLU A 275 9.22 35.00 -21.64
CA GLU A 275 10.36 34.70 -22.52
C GLU A 275 11.47 33.83 -21.92
N SER A 276 11.37 33.34 -20.67
CA SER A 276 12.32 32.34 -20.13
C SER A 276 11.69 31.03 -19.67
N ILE A 277 10.40 30.81 -19.95
CA ILE A 277 9.69 29.57 -19.58
C ILE A 277 9.39 28.75 -20.85
N GLY A 278 10.40 28.53 -21.68
CA GLY A 278 10.31 27.77 -22.95
C GLY A 278 10.04 26.26 -22.81
N LEU A 279 9.67 25.77 -21.61
CA LEU A 279 9.37 24.36 -21.34
C LEU A 279 7.89 24.09 -21.04
N ILE A 280 7.07 25.14 -20.88
CA ILE A 280 5.63 24.98 -20.66
C ILE A 280 4.87 24.73 -21.98
N ASP A 281 5.32 25.26 -23.11
CA ASP A 281 4.57 25.15 -24.38
C ASP A 281 4.41 23.73 -24.93
N GLN A 282 5.20 22.75 -24.49
CA GLN A 282 5.04 21.36 -24.97
C GLN A 282 4.09 20.50 -24.10
N GLY A 283 3.74 20.98 -22.90
CA GLY A 283 2.75 20.33 -22.01
C GLY A 283 1.47 21.15 -21.82
N ALA A 284 1.52 22.45 -22.06
CA ALA A 284 0.41 23.39 -21.99
C ALA A 284 -0.44 23.45 -23.26
N ASP A 285 0.04 22.97 -24.42
CA ASP A 285 -0.80 22.84 -25.63
C ASP A 285 -2.07 21.96 -25.40
N ALA A 286 -2.10 21.16 -24.33
CA ALA A 286 -3.25 20.36 -23.93
C ALA A 286 -4.17 21.05 -22.89
N LEU A 287 -3.79 22.19 -22.32
CA LEU A 287 -4.48 22.89 -21.24
C LEU A 287 -4.79 24.33 -21.66
N SER A 288 -6.04 24.78 -21.53
CA SER A 288 -6.38 26.19 -21.81
C SER A 288 -5.59 27.15 -20.90
N ASP A 289 -5.30 28.37 -21.35
CA ASP A 289 -4.71 29.45 -20.53
C ASP A 289 -5.46 29.69 -19.21
N ASP A 290 -6.75 29.36 -19.16
CA ASP A 290 -7.62 29.41 -17.99
C ASP A 290 -7.44 28.24 -17.00
N ASP A 291 -6.56 27.26 -17.27
CA ASP A 291 -6.36 26.10 -16.40
C ASP A 291 -5.50 26.49 -15.17
N PRO A 292 -6.01 26.34 -13.94
CA PRO A 292 -5.28 26.67 -12.71
C PRO A 292 -3.95 25.91 -12.53
N ARG A 293 -3.76 24.77 -13.21
CA ARG A 293 -2.49 24.03 -13.22
C ARG A 293 -1.36 24.80 -13.90
N HIS A 294 -1.69 25.65 -14.87
CA HIS A 294 -0.74 26.52 -15.55
C HIS A 294 -0.18 27.56 -14.56
N LEU A 295 -1.02 28.17 -13.73
CA LEU A 295 -0.63 29.21 -12.77
C LEU A 295 0.17 28.66 -11.58
N VAL A 296 -0.23 27.50 -11.05
CA VAL A 296 0.59 26.76 -10.08
C VAL A 296 1.93 26.39 -10.72
N GLY A 297 1.90 25.92 -11.98
CA GLY A 297 3.04 25.69 -12.87
C GLY A 297 4.11 26.77 -12.80
N ARG A 298 3.71 27.99 -13.16
CA ARG A 298 4.61 29.15 -13.24
C ARG A 298 5.21 29.50 -11.88
N THR A 299 4.44 29.36 -10.81
CA THR A 299 4.86 29.71 -9.44
C THR A 299 6.01 28.83 -8.95
N TRP A 300 5.90 27.50 -9.08
CA TRP A 300 6.97 26.61 -8.65
C TRP A 300 8.14 26.61 -9.62
N GLN A 301 7.92 26.81 -10.93
CA GLN A 301 9.00 26.90 -11.91
C GLN A 301 9.93 28.08 -11.59
N LEU A 302 9.40 29.26 -11.25
CA LEU A 302 10.20 30.40 -10.77
C LEU A 302 11.02 30.05 -9.52
N THR A 303 10.45 29.24 -8.62
CA THR A 303 11.16 28.76 -7.42
C THR A 303 12.32 27.84 -7.79
N LEU A 304 12.12 26.96 -8.76
CA LEU A 304 13.17 26.05 -9.24
C LEU A 304 14.25 26.77 -10.06
N ASP A 305 13.88 27.74 -10.89
CA ASP A 305 14.83 28.54 -11.65
C ASP A 305 15.75 29.32 -10.69
N ALA A 306 15.17 29.85 -9.59
CA ALA A 306 15.95 30.47 -8.53
C ALA A 306 16.91 29.49 -7.82
N PHE A 307 16.52 28.22 -7.64
CA PHE A 307 17.46 27.20 -7.15
C PHE A 307 18.59 26.92 -8.15
N GLY A 308 18.28 26.83 -9.44
CA GLY A 308 19.26 26.68 -10.50
C GLY A 308 20.28 27.81 -10.50
N ALA A 309 19.81 29.06 -10.45
CA ALA A 309 20.65 30.26 -10.36
C ALA A 309 21.55 30.28 -9.11
N ARG A 310 21.11 29.68 -8.00
CA ARG A 310 21.86 29.55 -6.74
C ARG A 310 22.76 28.30 -6.69
N GLY A 311 22.91 27.57 -7.80
CA GLY A 311 23.76 26.39 -7.88
C GLY A 311 23.18 25.16 -7.16
N LEU A 312 21.85 25.03 -7.10
CA LEU A 312 21.13 23.87 -6.58
C LEU A 312 20.12 23.30 -7.60
N PRO A 313 20.52 22.97 -8.84
CA PRO A 313 19.62 22.38 -9.83
C PRO A 313 19.04 21.03 -9.38
N GLU A 314 19.69 20.35 -8.43
CA GLU A 314 19.25 19.05 -7.91
C GLU A 314 17.88 19.09 -7.21
N ALA A 315 17.48 20.25 -6.66
CA ALA A 315 16.15 20.41 -6.07
C ALA A 315 15.05 20.25 -7.12
N ALA A 316 15.28 20.79 -8.33
CA ALA A 316 14.37 20.64 -9.46
C ALA A 316 14.28 19.20 -9.93
N THR A 317 15.43 18.53 -10.08
CA THR A 317 15.46 17.12 -10.49
C THR A 317 14.80 16.21 -9.45
N LEU A 318 15.00 16.49 -8.15
CA LEU A 318 14.33 15.75 -7.08
C LEU A 318 12.81 15.93 -7.13
N LEU A 319 12.31 17.16 -7.32
CA LEU A 319 10.88 17.39 -7.44
C LEU A 319 10.28 16.70 -8.68
N ARG A 320 10.99 16.72 -9.82
CA ARG A 320 10.60 15.98 -11.03
C ARG A 320 10.56 14.47 -10.80
N LEU A 321 11.50 13.92 -10.04
CA LEU A 321 11.49 12.50 -9.65
C LEU A 321 10.28 12.18 -8.77
N LEU A 322 9.98 13.01 -7.77
CA LEU A 322 8.80 12.85 -6.91
C LEU A 322 7.50 12.95 -7.72
N ALA A 323 7.46 13.77 -8.77
CA ALA A 323 6.32 13.89 -9.67
C ALA A 323 6.08 12.65 -10.55
N ARG A 324 7.00 11.68 -10.59
CA ARG A 324 6.77 10.36 -11.21
C ARG A 324 6.10 9.38 -10.24
N LEU A 325 6.03 9.75 -8.97
CA LEU A 325 5.42 9.00 -7.89
C LEU A 325 4.09 9.64 -7.49
N ALA A 326 3.35 8.91 -6.68
CA ALA A 326 2.05 9.34 -6.17
C ALA A 326 2.20 10.37 -5.01
N PRO A 327 1.26 11.31 -4.81
CA PRO A 327 1.31 12.35 -3.75
C PRO A 327 1.13 11.83 -2.32
N GLU A 328 0.97 10.52 -2.14
CA GLU A 328 0.82 9.82 -0.87
C GLU A 328 2.12 9.80 -0.03
N PRO A 329 2.04 9.46 1.27
CA PRO A 329 3.21 9.35 2.13
C PRO A 329 4.28 8.37 1.61
N LEU A 330 5.39 8.91 1.10
CA LEU A 330 6.52 8.18 0.56
C LEU A 330 7.60 7.96 1.62
N PRO A 331 7.97 6.71 1.99
CA PRO A 331 9.01 6.47 3.00
C PRO A 331 10.35 7.15 2.67
N LEU A 332 10.85 7.98 3.59
CA LEU A 332 12.11 8.75 3.38
C LEU A 332 13.33 7.84 3.13
N SER A 333 13.29 6.60 3.61
CA SER A 333 14.35 5.62 3.39
C SER A 333 14.64 5.38 1.91
N LEU A 334 13.64 5.58 1.02
CA LEU A 334 13.83 5.49 -0.43
C LEU A 334 14.85 6.51 -0.94
N LEU A 335 14.89 7.71 -0.38
CA LEU A 335 15.81 8.76 -0.86
C LEU A 335 17.27 8.51 -0.44
N ASN A 336 17.51 7.53 0.44
CA ASN A 336 18.85 7.13 0.86
C ASN A 336 19.46 6.00 0.00
N CYS A 337 18.65 5.41 -0.88
CA CYS A 337 19.04 4.33 -1.79
C CYS A 337 20.09 4.82 -2.81
N PRO A 338 21.13 4.03 -3.11
CA PRO A 338 22.16 4.41 -4.10
C PRO A 338 21.63 4.77 -5.49
N GLU A 339 20.51 4.15 -5.89
CA GLU A 339 19.84 4.31 -7.18
C GLU A 339 19.45 5.77 -7.46
N ILE A 340 19.22 6.58 -6.41
CA ILE A 340 18.89 8.01 -6.58
C ILE A 340 20.01 8.78 -7.29
N GLY A 341 21.25 8.29 -7.16
CA GLY A 341 22.46 8.84 -7.77
C GLY A 341 22.41 8.95 -9.29
N ALA A 342 21.50 8.23 -9.94
CA ALA A 342 21.30 8.29 -11.39
C ALA A 342 20.75 9.65 -11.86
N VAL A 343 19.98 10.35 -11.03
CA VAL A 343 19.36 11.64 -11.38
C VAL A 343 19.74 12.75 -10.40
N VAL A 344 19.94 12.43 -9.13
CA VAL A 344 20.36 13.38 -8.10
C VAL A 344 21.61 12.83 -7.40
N PRO A 345 22.76 13.54 -7.46
CA PRO A 345 23.95 13.14 -6.73
C PRO A 345 23.64 12.88 -5.26
N ARG A 346 23.98 11.69 -4.75
CA ARG A 346 23.62 11.26 -3.38
C ARG A 346 24.06 12.23 -2.29
N ALA A 347 25.23 12.87 -2.46
CA ALA A 347 25.75 13.88 -1.53
C ALA A 347 24.92 15.18 -1.49
N ARG A 348 24.07 15.40 -2.50
CA ARG A 348 23.25 16.60 -2.69
C ARG A 348 21.77 16.33 -2.41
N THR A 349 21.34 15.07 -2.29
CA THR A 349 19.95 14.69 -2.01
C THR A 349 19.40 15.37 -0.75
N GLU A 350 20.14 15.37 0.35
CA GLU A 350 19.68 15.99 1.60
C GLU A 350 19.53 17.51 1.46
N THR A 351 20.47 18.17 0.78
CA THR A 351 20.42 19.61 0.51
C THR A 351 19.26 19.96 -0.42
N ALA A 352 19.05 19.17 -1.48
CA ALA A 352 17.92 19.31 -2.39
C ALA A 352 16.58 19.14 -1.66
N LEU A 353 16.47 18.11 -0.80
CA LEU A 353 15.28 17.88 0.00
C LEU A 353 15.02 19.03 0.99
N ARG A 354 16.04 19.52 1.68
CA ARG A 354 15.91 20.70 2.57
C ARG A 354 15.38 21.91 1.82
N ALA A 355 15.91 22.19 0.63
CA ALA A 355 15.44 23.30 -0.19
C ALA A 355 13.94 23.15 -0.56
N LEU A 356 13.49 21.94 -0.90
CA LEU A 356 12.07 21.69 -1.17
C LEU A 356 11.19 21.87 0.08
N LEU A 357 11.66 21.44 1.25
CA LEU A 357 10.98 21.62 2.53
C LEU A 357 10.90 23.11 2.91
N ASP A 358 12.00 23.85 2.78
CA ASP A 358 12.08 25.29 3.10
C ASP A 358 11.12 26.11 2.24
N GLN A 359 10.89 25.70 0.98
CA GLN A 359 9.93 26.35 0.08
C GLN A 359 8.50 25.80 0.17
N SER A 360 8.21 24.92 1.14
CA SER A 360 6.89 24.28 1.30
C SER A 360 6.38 23.56 0.03
N LEU A 361 7.31 23.08 -0.82
CA LEU A 361 6.99 22.26 -2.00
C LEU A 361 6.71 20.81 -1.60
N THR A 362 7.32 20.37 -0.50
CA THR A 362 7.15 19.05 0.10
C THR A 362 7.13 19.22 1.62
N GLU A 363 6.70 18.19 2.34
CA GLU A 363 6.69 18.20 3.80
C GLU A 363 6.93 16.81 4.39
N LEU A 364 7.28 16.79 5.68
CA LEU A 364 7.49 15.57 6.43
C LEU A 364 6.25 15.19 7.23
N VAL A 365 5.80 13.96 7.06
CA VAL A 365 4.69 13.36 7.83
C VAL A 365 5.15 12.08 8.50
N ASP A 366 4.55 11.76 9.65
CA ASP A 366 4.82 10.52 10.39
C ASP A 366 3.56 9.67 10.43
N VAL A 367 3.60 8.56 9.70
CA VAL A 367 2.55 7.55 9.66
C VAL A 367 3.02 6.25 10.35
N GLY A 368 3.83 6.36 11.41
CA GLY A 368 4.54 5.22 12.00
C GLY A 368 5.85 4.88 11.28
N VAL A 369 6.08 5.51 10.13
CA VAL A 369 7.38 5.71 9.50
C VAL A 369 7.46 7.14 8.98
N ARG A 370 8.66 7.71 8.96
CA ARG A 370 8.89 9.06 8.44
C ARG A 370 8.75 9.05 6.92
N CYS A 371 7.78 9.81 6.42
CA CYS A 371 7.47 9.92 5.00
C CYS A 371 7.59 11.37 4.51
N LEU A 372 7.85 11.49 3.21
CA LEU A 372 7.67 12.71 2.45
C LEU A 372 6.24 12.74 1.90
N GLN A 373 5.59 13.89 1.96
CA GLN A 373 4.32 14.12 1.29
C GLN A 373 4.40 15.39 0.45
N SER A 374 3.79 15.36 -0.73
CA SER A 374 3.78 16.50 -1.67
C SER A 374 2.38 16.70 -2.20
N HIS A 375 2.05 17.93 -2.57
CA HIS A 375 0.70 18.24 -3.01
C HIS A 375 0.44 17.72 -4.43
N GLY A 376 -0.64 16.95 -4.64
CA GLY A 376 -0.93 16.31 -5.95
C GLY A 376 -0.98 17.29 -7.13
N VAL A 377 -1.61 18.45 -6.96
CA VAL A 377 -1.65 19.50 -8.01
C VAL A 377 -0.26 20.01 -8.40
N LEU A 378 0.66 20.11 -7.43
CA LEU A 378 2.04 20.48 -7.70
C LEU A 378 2.71 19.37 -8.52
N LEU A 379 2.62 18.13 -8.06
CA LEU A 379 3.23 16.98 -8.77
C LEU A 379 2.66 16.80 -10.19
N ASP A 380 1.34 16.91 -10.38
CA ASP A 380 0.69 16.84 -11.69
C ASP A 380 1.25 17.93 -12.65
N SER A 381 1.43 19.15 -12.13
CA SER A 381 1.99 20.27 -12.89
C SER A 381 3.47 20.04 -13.24
N VAL A 382 4.26 19.56 -12.28
CA VAL A 382 5.68 19.21 -12.49
C VAL A 382 5.82 18.07 -13.49
N ALA A 383 4.99 17.03 -13.40
CA ALA A 383 5.00 15.90 -14.31
C ALA A 383 4.68 16.35 -15.75
N ALA A 384 3.70 17.24 -15.93
CA ALA A 384 3.34 17.80 -17.23
C ALA A 384 4.49 18.65 -17.83
N ALA A 385 5.13 19.49 -17.00
CA ALA A 385 6.25 20.34 -17.41
C ALA A 385 7.61 19.61 -17.49
N THR A 386 7.68 18.33 -17.12
CA THR A 386 8.93 17.56 -17.16
C THR A 386 9.34 17.31 -18.62
N PRO A 387 10.55 17.73 -19.03
CA PRO A 387 11.03 17.57 -20.40
C PRO A 387 11.00 16.10 -20.83
N PRO A 388 10.53 15.76 -22.04
CA PRO A 388 10.49 14.38 -22.53
C PRO A 388 11.83 13.66 -22.45
N ALA A 389 12.94 14.38 -22.66
CA ALA A 389 14.30 13.84 -22.58
C ALA A 389 14.69 13.32 -21.19
N ASP A 390 14.10 13.90 -20.13
CA ASP A 390 14.42 13.53 -18.74
C ASP A 390 13.52 12.38 -18.23
N ARG A 391 12.34 12.17 -18.84
CA ARG A 391 11.30 11.27 -18.32
C ARG A 391 11.79 9.84 -18.14
N THR A 392 12.46 9.28 -19.14
CA THR A 392 12.96 7.90 -19.07
C THR A 392 13.94 7.72 -17.91
N ALA A 393 14.90 8.62 -17.74
CA ALA A 393 15.87 8.53 -16.63
C ALA A 393 15.18 8.63 -15.26
N LEU A 394 14.19 9.52 -15.13
CA LEU A 394 13.39 9.68 -13.91
C LEU A 394 12.55 8.43 -13.62
N ASP A 395 11.89 7.87 -14.64
CA ASP A 395 11.05 6.68 -14.52
C ASP A 395 11.86 5.43 -14.15
N THR A 396 12.98 5.19 -14.84
CA THR A 396 13.90 4.10 -14.52
C THR A 396 14.44 4.26 -13.09
N THR A 397 14.77 5.48 -12.67
CA THR A 397 15.23 5.73 -11.30
C THR A 397 14.12 5.49 -10.28
N ALA A 398 12.90 5.94 -10.54
CA ALA A 398 11.74 5.69 -9.68
C ALA A 398 11.46 4.19 -9.53
N ALA A 399 11.48 3.44 -10.64
CA ALA A 399 11.36 1.98 -10.64
C ALA A 399 12.49 1.32 -9.83
N GLY A 400 13.73 1.77 -10.01
CA GLY A 400 14.90 1.31 -9.26
C GLY A 400 14.77 1.53 -7.75
N LEU A 401 14.35 2.72 -7.33
CA LEU A 401 14.15 3.07 -5.91
C LEU A 401 13.07 2.22 -5.26
N LEU A 402 11.87 2.18 -5.86
CA LEU A 402 10.78 1.31 -5.41
C LEU A 402 11.21 -0.15 -5.40
N GLY A 403 12.02 -0.53 -6.38
CA GLY A 403 12.57 -1.86 -6.49
C GLY A 403 13.50 -2.21 -5.33
N ALA A 404 14.43 -1.33 -4.98
CA ALA A 404 15.41 -1.52 -3.92
C ALA A 404 14.79 -1.58 -2.51
N ALA A 405 13.63 -0.93 -2.31
CA ALA A 405 12.88 -1.03 -1.05
C ALA A 405 12.18 -2.38 -0.84
N LEU A 406 12.08 -3.21 -1.88
CA LEU A 406 11.41 -4.50 -1.82
C LEU A 406 12.43 -5.65 -1.76
N PRO A 407 12.16 -6.72 -1.00
CA PRO A 407 13.01 -7.90 -1.02
C PRO A 407 13.05 -8.49 -2.43
N GLY A 408 14.26 -8.75 -2.97
CA GLY A 408 14.43 -9.27 -4.33
C GLY A 408 13.68 -10.58 -4.58
N LEU A 409 13.65 -11.46 -3.57
CA LEU A 409 12.80 -12.64 -3.50
C LEU A 409 11.96 -12.55 -2.23
N PRO A 410 10.72 -12.04 -2.30
CA PRO A 410 9.87 -11.91 -1.11
C PRO A 410 9.64 -13.29 -0.50
N ASP A 411 9.84 -13.51 0.79
CA ASP A 411 9.57 -14.79 1.44
C ASP A 411 8.25 -14.78 2.22
N ALA A 412 7.72 -15.96 2.55
CA ALA A 412 6.60 -16.08 3.49
C ALA A 412 7.04 -15.61 4.87
N GLY A 413 6.18 -14.85 5.55
CA GLY A 413 6.50 -14.22 6.83
C GLY A 413 5.29 -13.64 7.53
N PRO A 414 5.48 -13.01 8.70
CA PRO A 414 4.43 -12.28 9.38
C PRO A 414 3.92 -11.11 8.51
N HIS A 415 2.73 -10.62 8.84
CA HIS A 415 2.14 -9.47 8.17
C HIS A 415 3.03 -8.22 8.29
N ASP A 416 3.34 -7.57 7.16
CA ASP A 416 4.08 -6.30 7.12
C ASP A 416 3.21 -5.20 6.47
N PRO A 417 2.58 -4.32 7.26
CA PRO A 417 1.70 -3.28 6.73
C PRO A 417 2.46 -2.20 5.95
N ARG A 418 3.77 -2.06 6.13
CA ARG A 418 4.59 -1.03 5.45
C ARG A 418 4.66 -1.26 3.95
N LEU A 419 4.49 -2.50 3.49
CA LEU A 419 4.46 -2.83 2.06
C LEU A 419 3.35 -2.05 1.32
N ARG A 420 2.24 -1.70 2.00
CA ARG A 420 1.14 -0.94 1.40
C ARG A 420 1.53 0.47 0.99
N LEU A 421 2.49 1.08 1.68
CA LEU A 421 2.94 2.45 1.37
C LEU A 421 3.49 2.54 -0.06
N PHE A 422 4.03 1.45 -0.62
CA PHE A 422 4.59 1.45 -1.97
C PHE A 422 3.54 1.24 -3.09
N VAL A 423 2.33 0.78 -2.76
CA VAL A 423 1.27 0.50 -3.74
C VAL A 423 0.89 1.73 -4.56
N PRO A 424 0.51 2.88 -3.96
CA PRO A 424 0.10 4.05 -4.74
C PRO A 424 1.23 4.53 -5.67
N HIS A 425 2.47 4.51 -5.20
CA HIS A 425 3.64 4.95 -5.97
C HIS A 425 3.96 4.06 -7.17
N VAL A 426 3.91 2.73 -7.01
CA VAL A 426 4.11 1.80 -8.14
C VAL A 426 3.00 1.96 -9.18
N LEU A 427 1.75 2.12 -8.75
CA LEU A 427 0.62 2.31 -9.66
C LEU A 427 0.65 3.68 -10.34
N ALA A 428 1.10 4.74 -9.67
CA ALA A 428 1.29 6.04 -10.28
C ALA A 428 2.40 5.99 -11.34
N LEU A 429 3.53 5.36 -11.03
CA LEU A 429 4.61 5.19 -12.00
C LEU A 429 4.11 4.46 -13.26
N LEU A 430 3.40 3.35 -13.12
CA LEU A 430 2.82 2.62 -14.25
C LEU A 430 1.83 3.44 -15.10
N ARG A 431 1.14 4.43 -14.51
CA ARG A 431 0.27 5.33 -15.29
C ARG A 431 1.05 6.42 -16.03
N HIS A 432 2.27 6.71 -15.60
CA HIS A 432 3.11 7.77 -16.15
C HIS A 432 4.12 7.30 -17.19
N VAL A 433 4.51 6.03 -17.13
CA VAL A 433 5.46 5.45 -18.07
C VAL A 433 4.79 5.19 -19.41
N THR A 434 5.46 5.57 -20.48
CA THR A 434 5.01 5.32 -21.87
C THR A 434 6.00 4.46 -22.66
N ASP A 435 7.21 4.30 -22.15
CA ASP A 435 8.26 3.49 -22.76
C ASP A 435 8.12 2.01 -22.36
N PRO A 436 8.06 1.06 -23.32
CA PRO A 436 7.87 -0.36 -23.01
C PRO A 436 8.96 -1.00 -22.12
N ALA A 437 10.21 -0.55 -22.22
CA ALA A 437 11.28 -1.11 -21.40
C ALA A 437 11.12 -0.73 -19.94
N THR A 438 10.85 0.56 -19.69
CA THR A 438 10.64 1.09 -18.34
C THR A 438 9.32 0.60 -17.75
N ASP A 439 8.28 0.43 -18.57
CA ASP A 439 6.98 -0.10 -18.12
C ASP A 439 7.14 -1.55 -17.63
N SER A 440 7.95 -2.34 -18.37
CA SER A 440 8.30 -3.70 -17.95
C SER A 440 9.03 -3.73 -16.60
N GLU A 441 9.95 -2.79 -16.34
CA GLU A 441 10.63 -2.69 -15.05
C GLU A 441 9.66 -2.32 -13.91
N ALA A 442 8.81 -1.30 -14.12
CA ALA A 442 7.80 -0.87 -13.15
C ALA A 442 6.78 -2.00 -12.86
N LEU A 443 6.35 -2.74 -13.89
CA LEU A 443 5.44 -3.87 -13.74
C LEU A 443 6.10 -5.03 -12.99
N ALA A 444 7.39 -5.28 -13.22
CA ALA A 444 8.15 -6.27 -12.45
C ALA A 444 8.23 -5.91 -10.97
N VAL A 445 8.41 -4.62 -10.63
CA VAL A 445 8.33 -4.11 -9.25
C VAL A 445 6.94 -4.35 -8.67
N ALA A 446 5.87 -4.08 -9.43
CA ALA A 446 4.49 -4.31 -8.99
C ALA A 446 4.20 -5.80 -8.71
N ILE A 447 4.68 -6.71 -9.55
CA ILE A 447 4.59 -8.16 -9.35
C ILE A 447 5.33 -8.60 -8.09
N ARG A 448 6.50 -8.01 -7.83
CA ARG A 448 7.29 -8.28 -6.62
C ARG A 448 6.57 -7.79 -5.36
N LEU A 449 6.03 -6.57 -5.39
CA LEU A 449 5.22 -6.01 -4.30
C LEU A 449 3.97 -6.86 -4.02
N SER A 450 3.19 -7.21 -5.05
CA SER A 450 2.03 -8.09 -4.93
C SER A 450 2.42 -9.47 -4.35
N THR A 451 3.58 -10.00 -4.75
CA THR A 451 4.09 -11.26 -4.19
C THR A 451 4.45 -11.13 -2.72
N ALA A 452 5.06 -10.02 -2.30
CA ALA A 452 5.39 -9.74 -0.90
C ALA A 452 4.13 -9.60 -0.03
N LEU A 453 3.15 -8.82 -0.50
CA LEU A 453 1.84 -8.68 0.15
C LEU A 453 1.15 -10.05 0.31
N HIS A 454 1.13 -10.86 -0.74
CA HIS A 454 0.55 -12.21 -0.69
C HIS A 454 1.26 -13.11 0.32
N ARG A 455 2.59 -13.10 0.34
CA ARG A 455 3.41 -13.97 1.20
C ARG A 455 3.39 -13.55 2.68
N THR A 456 3.07 -12.30 2.96
CA THR A 456 2.85 -11.77 4.32
C THR A 456 1.38 -11.83 4.75
N GLY A 457 0.53 -12.49 3.95
CA GLY A 457 -0.87 -12.75 4.32
C GLY A 457 -1.86 -11.64 3.94
N ASP A 458 -1.42 -10.59 3.26
CA ASP A 458 -2.30 -9.52 2.75
C ASP A 458 -2.79 -9.85 1.34
N TYR A 459 -3.71 -10.83 1.27
CA TYR A 459 -4.13 -11.39 -0.01
C TYR A 459 -4.92 -10.41 -0.87
N LEU A 460 -5.62 -9.45 -0.27
CA LEU A 460 -6.43 -8.54 -1.04
C LEU A 460 -5.63 -7.39 -1.63
N SER A 461 -4.76 -6.74 -0.84
CA SER A 461 -3.85 -5.73 -1.40
C SER A 461 -2.97 -6.36 -2.48
N ALA A 462 -2.55 -7.62 -2.31
CA ALA A 462 -1.87 -8.37 -3.36
C ALA A 462 -2.71 -8.52 -4.64
N TRP A 463 -3.99 -8.89 -4.52
CA TRP A 463 -4.92 -9.02 -5.64
C TRP A 463 -5.17 -7.67 -6.34
N GLU A 464 -5.49 -6.63 -5.59
CA GLU A 464 -5.79 -5.28 -6.13
C GLU A 464 -4.56 -4.70 -6.83
N THR A 465 -3.38 -4.80 -6.22
CA THR A 465 -2.12 -4.33 -6.80
C THR A 465 -1.80 -5.06 -8.11
N ALA A 466 -1.86 -6.39 -8.12
CA ALA A 466 -1.56 -7.16 -9.33
C ALA A 466 -2.56 -6.92 -10.46
N ARG A 467 -3.85 -6.77 -10.14
CA ARG A 467 -4.88 -6.45 -11.12
C ARG A 467 -4.67 -5.05 -11.70
N ALA A 468 -4.58 -4.03 -10.84
CA ALA A 468 -4.42 -2.65 -11.27
C ALA A 468 -3.11 -2.43 -12.04
N ALA A 469 -2.02 -3.10 -11.65
CA ALA A 469 -0.75 -3.04 -12.39
C ALA A 469 -0.87 -3.67 -13.79
N ALA A 470 -1.57 -4.80 -13.92
CA ALA A 470 -1.81 -5.42 -15.22
C ALA A 470 -2.66 -4.51 -16.13
N ASP A 471 -3.71 -3.91 -15.56
CA ASP A 471 -4.61 -3.01 -16.30
C ASP A 471 -3.91 -1.71 -16.72
N ALA A 472 -3.00 -1.18 -15.89
CA ALA A 472 -2.22 0.02 -16.20
C ALA A 472 -1.16 -0.22 -17.28
N ALA A 473 -0.50 -1.38 -17.27
CA ALA A 473 0.57 -1.72 -18.21
C ALA A 473 0.05 -2.26 -19.56
N GLU A 474 -1.16 -2.81 -19.60
CA GLU A 474 -1.74 -3.41 -20.83
C GLU A 474 -1.78 -2.47 -22.04
N PRO A 475 -2.14 -1.18 -21.92
CA PRO A 475 -2.13 -0.27 -23.06
C PRO A 475 -0.76 -0.07 -23.70
N VAL A 476 0.33 -0.17 -22.93
CA VAL A 476 1.72 0.04 -23.39
C VAL A 476 2.36 -1.26 -23.86
N LEU A 477 2.26 -2.33 -23.06
CA LEU A 477 2.92 -3.61 -23.31
C LEU A 477 2.06 -4.59 -24.14
N GLY A 478 0.74 -4.41 -24.11
CA GLY A 478 -0.23 -5.32 -24.70
C GLY A 478 -0.70 -6.44 -23.74
N ALA A 479 -1.93 -6.91 -23.96
CA ALA A 479 -2.60 -7.90 -23.10
C ALA A 479 -1.86 -9.25 -23.00
N GLU A 480 -1.11 -9.61 -24.04
CA GLU A 480 -0.38 -10.87 -24.17
C GLU A 480 1.08 -10.78 -23.74
N HIS A 481 1.53 -9.62 -23.25
CA HIS A 481 2.88 -9.44 -22.75
C HIS A 481 3.14 -10.37 -21.55
N ARG A 482 4.35 -10.95 -21.49
CA ARG A 482 4.75 -11.95 -20.49
C ARG A 482 4.51 -11.46 -19.06
N LEU A 483 4.88 -10.22 -18.76
CA LEU A 483 4.70 -9.63 -17.42
C LEU A 483 3.24 -9.30 -17.11
N VAL A 484 2.43 -8.88 -18.09
CA VAL A 484 0.99 -8.63 -17.89
C VAL A 484 0.27 -9.94 -17.54
N LEU A 485 0.59 -11.02 -18.24
CA LEU A 485 0.09 -12.37 -17.91
C LEU A 485 0.57 -12.85 -16.54
N ALA A 486 1.82 -12.57 -16.16
CA ALA A 486 2.36 -12.89 -14.85
C ALA A 486 1.62 -12.14 -13.72
N ALA A 487 1.36 -10.84 -13.88
CA ALA A 487 0.58 -10.04 -12.93
C ALA A 487 -0.85 -10.60 -12.79
N ARG A 488 -1.52 -10.94 -13.89
CA ARG A 488 -2.84 -11.61 -13.88
C ARG A 488 -2.82 -12.96 -13.16
N SER A 489 -1.76 -13.75 -13.36
CA SER A 489 -1.56 -15.00 -12.61
C SER A 489 -1.46 -14.75 -11.10
N ARG A 490 -0.74 -13.71 -10.67
CA ARG A 490 -0.64 -13.31 -9.26
C ARG A 490 -1.99 -12.86 -8.68
N ALA A 491 -2.78 -12.13 -9.45
CA ALA A 491 -4.15 -11.80 -9.07
C ALA A 491 -5.00 -13.06 -8.88
N GLY A 492 -4.92 -14.04 -9.80
CA GLY A 492 -5.63 -15.33 -9.70
C GLY A 492 -5.25 -16.15 -8.46
N ARG A 493 -3.96 -16.20 -8.13
CA ARG A 493 -3.46 -16.86 -6.91
C ARG A 493 -3.95 -16.18 -5.63
N SER A 494 -4.08 -14.86 -5.65
CA SER A 494 -4.62 -14.12 -4.51
C SER A 494 -6.12 -14.36 -4.35
N LEU A 495 -6.91 -14.38 -5.44
CA LEU A 495 -8.33 -14.76 -5.42
C LEU A 495 -8.57 -16.13 -4.77
N PHE A 496 -7.70 -17.11 -5.01
CA PHE A 496 -7.76 -18.42 -4.33
C PHE A 496 -7.66 -18.28 -2.80
N ARG A 497 -6.72 -17.47 -2.30
CA ARG A 497 -6.54 -17.27 -0.85
C ARG A 497 -7.67 -16.45 -0.22
N LEU A 498 -8.37 -15.64 -1.01
CA LEU A 498 -9.58 -14.92 -0.63
C LEU A 498 -10.85 -15.82 -0.68
N GLY A 499 -10.72 -17.12 -0.97
CA GLY A 499 -11.85 -18.05 -1.09
C GLY A 499 -12.68 -17.92 -2.37
N ARG A 500 -12.28 -17.07 -3.32
CA ARG A 500 -13.02 -16.79 -4.57
C ARG A 500 -12.65 -17.78 -5.69
N TYR A 501 -12.89 -19.07 -5.45
CA TYR A 501 -12.37 -20.16 -6.28
C TYR A 501 -12.82 -20.11 -7.75
N GLN A 502 -14.09 -19.80 -8.03
CA GLN A 502 -14.60 -19.74 -9.40
C GLN A 502 -14.02 -18.54 -10.17
N GLN A 503 -13.73 -17.43 -9.50
CA GLN A 503 -13.04 -16.28 -10.13
C GLN A 503 -11.57 -16.62 -10.39
N ALA A 504 -10.91 -17.25 -9.44
CA ALA A 504 -9.53 -17.71 -9.58
C ALA A 504 -9.38 -18.71 -10.73
N GLU A 505 -10.29 -19.68 -10.86
CA GLU A 505 -10.27 -20.66 -11.94
C GLU A 505 -10.37 -19.99 -13.31
N ARG A 506 -11.39 -19.14 -13.51
CA ARG A 506 -11.59 -18.44 -14.80
C ARG A 506 -10.35 -17.66 -15.21
N LEU A 507 -9.78 -16.88 -14.29
CA LEU A 507 -8.60 -16.07 -14.55
C LEU A 507 -7.35 -16.92 -14.85
N LEU A 508 -7.06 -17.92 -14.00
CA LEU A 508 -5.87 -18.77 -14.16
C LEU A 508 -5.95 -19.68 -15.38
N ARG A 509 -7.14 -20.17 -15.75
CA ARG A 509 -7.34 -20.90 -17.02
C ARG A 509 -7.03 -20.00 -18.22
N GLY A 510 -7.59 -18.80 -18.26
CA GLY A 510 -7.34 -17.85 -19.36
C GLY A 510 -5.86 -17.50 -19.51
N VAL A 511 -5.19 -17.18 -18.39
CA VAL A 511 -3.75 -16.90 -18.37
C VAL A 511 -2.95 -18.11 -18.84
N ARG A 512 -3.21 -19.31 -18.30
CA ARG A 512 -2.52 -20.53 -18.71
C ARG A 512 -2.68 -20.80 -20.20
N THR A 513 -3.89 -20.69 -20.74
CA THR A 513 -4.14 -20.92 -22.18
C THR A 513 -3.35 -19.94 -23.05
N ALA A 514 -3.28 -18.67 -22.65
CA ALA A 514 -2.46 -17.69 -23.36
C ALA A 514 -0.97 -18.03 -23.28
N GLN A 515 -0.45 -18.32 -22.07
CA GLN A 515 0.97 -18.64 -21.87
C GLN A 515 1.38 -19.94 -22.58
N GLU A 516 0.53 -20.97 -22.57
CA GLU A 516 0.79 -22.22 -23.27
C GLU A 516 0.87 -22.01 -24.79
N ARG A 517 -0.01 -21.17 -25.35
CA ARG A 517 0.02 -20.81 -26.78
C ARG A 517 1.26 -19.98 -27.15
N LEU A 518 1.68 -19.05 -26.29
CA LEU A 518 2.74 -18.08 -26.59
C LEU A 518 4.15 -18.59 -26.27
N PHE A 519 4.31 -19.30 -25.16
CA PHE A 519 5.61 -19.71 -24.61
C PHE A 519 5.77 -21.23 -24.50
N GLY A 520 4.69 -21.99 -24.67
CA GLY A 520 4.68 -23.44 -24.57
C GLY A 520 4.35 -23.96 -23.17
N ALA A 521 3.98 -25.23 -23.10
CA ALA A 521 3.56 -25.90 -21.86
C ALA A 521 4.69 -26.06 -20.81
N GLY A 522 5.95 -26.12 -21.26
CA GLY A 522 7.13 -26.27 -20.42
C GLY A 522 7.74 -24.96 -19.93
N ASP A 523 7.23 -23.81 -20.35
CA ASP A 523 7.74 -22.50 -19.93
C ASP A 523 7.52 -22.28 -18.41
N PRO A 524 8.49 -21.71 -17.67
CA PRO A 524 8.37 -21.48 -16.23
C PRO A 524 7.10 -20.74 -15.78
N ASP A 525 6.60 -19.79 -16.56
CA ASP A 525 5.41 -19.01 -16.21
C ASP A 525 4.13 -19.81 -16.46
N THR A 526 4.08 -20.58 -17.56
CA THR A 526 2.99 -21.55 -17.81
C THR A 526 2.92 -22.58 -16.68
N LEU A 527 4.07 -23.07 -16.21
CA LEU A 527 4.17 -24.02 -15.11
C LEU A 527 3.77 -23.39 -13.76
N ASP A 528 4.08 -22.11 -13.50
CA ASP A 528 3.63 -21.42 -12.27
C ASP A 528 2.13 -21.17 -12.26
N SER A 529 1.55 -20.70 -13.36
CA SER A 529 0.10 -20.54 -13.51
C SER A 529 -0.64 -21.88 -13.39
N SER A 530 -0.08 -22.95 -13.98
CA SER A 530 -0.62 -24.31 -13.85
C SER A 530 -0.58 -24.83 -12.42
N HIS A 531 0.51 -24.56 -11.69
CA HIS A 531 0.61 -24.88 -10.27
C HIS A 531 -0.38 -24.09 -9.40
N GLY A 532 -0.67 -22.84 -9.75
CA GLY A 532 -1.75 -22.06 -9.12
C GLY A 532 -3.12 -22.66 -9.41
N LEU A 533 -3.39 -23.02 -10.67
CA LEU A 533 -4.67 -23.56 -11.12
C LEU A 533 -4.99 -24.92 -10.46
N GLN A 534 -4.03 -25.83 -10.32
CA GLN A 534 -4.31 -27.14 -9.69
C GLN A 534 -4.81 -27.01 -8.25
N LEU A 535 -4.31 -26.03 -7.48
CA LEU A 535 -4.79 -25.77 -6.12
C LEU A 535 -6.27 -25.37 -6.12
N VAL A 536 -6.68 -24.54 -7.08
CA VAL A 536 -8.07 -24.11 -7.25
C VAL A 536 -8.95 -25.30 -7.63
N LEU A 537 -8.52 -26.10 -8.60
CA LEU A 537 -9.27 -27.27 -9.07
C LEU A 537 -9.47 -28.31 -7.97
N GLY A 538 -8.45 -28.56 -7.15
CA GLY A 538 -8.56 -29.45 -6.00
C GLY A 538 -9.61 -28.97 -4.98
N ASN A 539 -9.69 -27.66 -4.73
CA ASN A 539 -10.69 -27.08 -3.81
C ASN A 539 -12.10 -27.00 -4.41
N LEU A 540 -12.22 -27.10 -5.74
CA LEU A 540 -13.50 -27.26 -6.43
C LEU A 540 -13.93 -28.74 -6.58
N GLY A 541 -13.20 -29.68 -5.99
CA GLY A 541 -13.49 -31.12 -6.06
C GLY A 541 -13.05 -31.81 -7.35
N ARG A 542 -12.35 -31.12 -8.25
CA ARG A 542 -11.86 -31.66 -9.54
C ARG A 542 -10.50 -32.33 -9.38
N ARG A 543 -10.45 -33.36 -8.53
CA ARG A 543 -9.22 -34.02 -8.09
C ARG A 543 -8.38 -34.56 -9.25
N ASP A 544 -8.97 -35.30 -10.18
CA ASP A 544 -8.22 -35.98 -11.24
C ASP A 544 -7.56 -34.99 -12.20
N GLU A 545 -8.26 -33.91 -12.55
CA GLU A 545 -7.71 -32.84 -13.38
C GLU A 545 -6.58 -32.08 -12.66
N ALA A 546 -6.77 -31.79 -11.37
CA ALA A 546 -5.73 -31.16 -10.55
C ALA A 546 -4.47 -32.04 -10.47
N LEU A 547 -4.64 -33.36 -10.28
CA LEU A 547 -3.53 -34.30 -10.19
C LEU A 547 -2.79 -34.46 -11.53
N ALA A 548 -3.53 -34.57 -12.64
CA ALA A 548 -2.94 -34.62 -13.98
C ALA A 548 -2.13 -33.34 -14.27
N LEU A 549 -2.68 -32.17 -13.94
CA LEU A 549 -1.99 -30.89 -14.11
C LEU A 549 -0.74 -30.80 -13.21
N LEU A 550 -0.82 -31.27 -11.96
CA LEU A 550 0.32 -31.25 -11.05
C LEU A 550 1.45 -32.20 -11.49
N ARG A 551 1.13 -33.40 -11.99
CA ARG A 551 2.13 -34.31 -12.58
C ARG A 551 2.83 -33.67 -13.78
N ALA A 552 2.08 -33.03 -14.68
CA ALA A 552 2.66 -32.28 -15.79
C ALA A 552 3.58 -31.15 -15.32
N VAL A 553 3.19 -30.41 -14.27
CA VAL A 553 4.02 -29.36 -13.67
C VAL A 553 5.32 -29.94 -13.08
N VAL A 554 5.27 -31.08 -12.38
CA VAL A 554 6.46 -31.73 -11.83
C VAL A 554 7.43 -32.12 -12.93
N THR A 555 6.94 -32.78 -13.98
CA THR A 555 7.75 -33.17 -15.13
C THR A 555 8.36 -31.96 -15.82
N GLY A 556 7.55 -30.93 -16.10
CA GLY A 556 8.00 -29.70 -16.74
C GLY A 556 9.07 -28.96 -15.92
N ARG A 557 8.84 -28.77 -14.60
CA ARG A 557 9.81 -28.11 -13.72
C ARG A 557 11.09 -28.90 -13.56
N ARG A 558 11.00 -30.23 -13.47
CA ARG A 558 12.18 -31.10 -13.43
C ARG A 558 13.04 -30.94 -14.69
N SER A 559 12.40 -30.85 -15.86
CA SER A 559 13.11 -30.64 -17.13
C SER A 559 13.68 -29.24 -17.26
N ALA A 560 12.94 -28.20 -16.87
CA ALA A 560 13.32 -26.80 -17.09
C ALA A 560 14.28 -26.24 -16.02
N LEU A 561 14.12 -26.64 -14.76
CA LEU A 561 14.83 -26.08 -13.61
C LEU A 561 15.75 -27.09 -12.90
N GLY A 562 15.60 -28.38 -13.21
CA GLY A 562 16.28 -29.47 -12.53
C GLY A 562 15.49 -30.04 -11.33
N PRO A 563 15.85 -31.26 -10.88
CA PRO A 563 15.15 -31.98 -9.82
C PRO A 563 15.27 -31.32 -8.44
N ALA A 564 16.44 -30.77 -8.12
CA ALA A 564 16.74 -30.14 -6.82
C ALA A 564 16.24 -28.70 -6.68
N HIS A 565 15.67 -28.12 -7.74
CA HIS A 565 15.22 -26.72 -7.69
C HIS A 565 14.04 -26.56 -6.71
N PRO A 566 13.99 -25.48 -5.88
CA PRO A 566 12.96 -25.30 -4.87
C PRO A 566 11.51 -25.40 -5.40
N LEU A 567 11.26 -24.90 -6.62
CA LEU A 567 9.93 -24.98 -7.25
C LEU A 567 9.57 -26.40 -7.72
N THR A 568 10.57 -27.21 -8.10
CA THR A 568 10.37 -28.62 -8.47
C THR A 568 10.05 -29.43 -7.23
N LEU A 569 10.87 -29.29 -6.18
CA LEU A 569 10.66 -29.92 -4.87
C LEU A 569 9.29 -29.53 -4.28
N ARG A 570 8.90 -28.26 -4.38
CA ARG A 570 7.58 -27.81 -3.92
C ARG A 570 6.43 -28.49 -4.66
N SER A 571 6.52 -28.63 -5.99
CA SER A 571 5.48 -29.33 -6.76
C SER A 571 5.43 -30.83 -6.44
N ARG A 572 6.58 -31.49 -6.27
CA ARG A 572 6.64 -32.89 -5.82
C ARG A 572 6.03 -33.06 -4.43
N ALA A 573 6.33 -32.14 -3.51
CA ALA A 573 5.71 -32.14 -2.19
C ALA A 573 4.19 -31.95 -2.27
N SER A 574 3.67 -31.15 -3.20
CA SER A 574 2.22 -31.04 -3.41
C SER A 574 1.57 -32.35 -3.86
N LEU A 575 2.26 -33.22 -4.61
CA LEU A 575 1.72 -34.52 -5.02
C LEU A 575 1.34 -35.37 -3.79
N LEU A 576 2.17 -35.40 -2.74
CA LEU A 576 1.89 -36.15 -1.50
C LEU A 576 0.51 -35.84 -0.89
N THR A 577 0.00 -34.61 -1.06
CA THR A 577 -1.32 -34.22 -0.53
C THR A 577 -2.48 -34.77 -1.34
N MET A 578 -2.22 -35.10 -2.61
CA MET A 578 -3.21 -35.51 -3.59
C MET A 578 -3.16 -37.00 -3.89
N LEU A 579 -2.15 -37.76 -3.51
CA LEU A 579 -2.10 -39.20 -3.81
C LEU A 579 -2.97 -40.00 -2.83
N SER A 580 -3.62 -41.05 -3.31
CA SER A 580 -4.28 -42.08 -2.49
C SER A 580 -3.25 -43.02 -1.84
N ALA A 581 -3.66 -43.87 -0.90
CA ALA A 581 -2.77 -44.83 -0.25
C ALA A 581 -2.00 -45.74 -1.23
N GLY A 582 -2.68 -46.28 -2.25
CA GLY A 582 -2.03 -47.11 -3.28
C GLY A 582 -1.10 -46.30 -4.19
N GLU A 583 -1.49 -45.08 -4.56
CA GLU A 583 -0.64 -44.19 -5.36
C GLU A 583 0.61 -43.76 -4.59
N LEU A 584 0.52 -43.51 -3.28
CA LEU A 584 1.69 -43.17 -2.45
C LEU A 584 2.77 -44.27 -2.44
N THR A 585 2.37 -45.54 -2.56
CA THR A 585 3.31 -46.67 -2.62
C THR A 585 3.89 -46.92 -4.02
N THR A 586 3.30 -46.35 -5.07
CA THR A 586 3.65 -46.64 -6.47
C THR A 586 4.25 -45.44 -7.21
N GLU A 587 3.80 -44.23 -6.91
CA GLU A 587 4.31 -42.98 -7.49
C GLU A 587 5.79 -42.81 -7.12
N GLU A 588 6.64 -42.64 -8.14
CA GLU A 588 8.11 -42.62 -8.01
C GLU A 588 8.66 -43.83 -7.19
N GLY A 589 7.97 -44.98 -7.21
CA GLY A 589 8.37 -46.15 -6.40
C GLY A 589 8.33 -45.94 -4.89
N GLY A 590 7.49 -45.01 -4.41
CA GLY A 590 7.39 -44.64 -3.01
C GLY A 590 8.44 -43.62 -2.54
N ALA A 591 9.35 -43.19 -3.42
CA ALA A 591 10.43 -42.26 -3.09
C ALA A 591 9.92 -40.88 -2.63
N LEU A 592 8.68 -40.49 -2.98
CA LEU A 592 8.07 -39.25 -2.51
C LEU A 592 7.97 -39.17 -0.97
N LEU A 593 7.89 -40.30 -0.26
CA LEU A 593 7.89 -40.30 1.20
C LEU A 593 9.25 -39.90 1.81
N SER A 594 10.34 -40.01 1.04
CA SER A 594 11.68 -39.58 1.44
C SER A 594 12.05 -38.20 0.87
N LEU A 595 11.10 -37.50 0.24
CA LEU A 595 11.29 -36.16 -0.30
C LEU A 595 11.75 -35.14 0.76
N PRO A 596 11.28 -35.17 2.02
CA PRO A 596 11.75 -34.22 3.03
C PRO A 596 13.26 -34.29 3.28
N GLU A 597 13.87 -35.47 3.23
CA GLU A 597 15.32 -35.64 3.38
C GLU A 597 16.08 -34.99 2.21
N GLU A 598 15.57 -35.15 0.98
CA GLU A 598 16.10 -34.48 -0.21
C GLU A 598 15.99 -32.95 -0.08
N CYS A 599 14.85 -32.44 0.40
CA CYS A 599 14.66 -31.02 0.69
C CYS A 599 15.64 -30.50 1.75
N VAL A 600 15.86 -31.25 2.84
CA VAL A 600 16.85 -30.88 3.88
C VAL A 600 18.25 -30.80 3.27
N HIS A 601 18.63 -31.76 2.44
CA HIS A 601 19.95 -31.80 1.82
C HIS A 601 20.22 -30.58 0.92
N HIS A 602 19.23 -30.15 0.14
CA HIS A 602 19.41 -29.05 -0.81
C HIS A 602 19.07 -27.66 -0.25
N LEU A 603 18.12 -27.56 0.68
CA LEU A 603 17.54 -26.28 1.12
C LEU A 603 17.75 -26.00 2.61
N GLY A 604 18.13 -27.01 3.39
CA GLY A 604 18.17 -26.94 4.86
C GLY A 604 16.82 -27.27 5.52
N ALA A 605 16.88 -27.56 6.82
CA ALA A 605 15.73 -28.03 7.60
C ALA A 605 14.63 -26.98 7.80
N ASP A 606 15.01 -25.71 7.98
CA ASP A 606 14.09 -24.61 8.27
C ASP A 606 13.52 -23.94 7.01
N HIS A 607 13.93 -24.38 5.81
CA HIS A 607 13.44 -23.81 4.57
C HIS A 607 11.94 -24.11 4.38
N THR A 608 11.18 -23.13 3.85
CA THR A 608 9.72 -23.21 3.75
C THR A 608 9.24 -24.39 2.90
N VAL A 609 9.96 -24.73 1.84
CA VAL A 609 9.69 -25.92 1.01
C VAL A 609 9.94 -27.22 1.79
N THR A 610 10.98 -27.27 2.65
CA THR A 610 11.28 -28.44 3.48
C THR A 610 10.21 -28.68 4.52
N LEU A 611 9.80 -27.63 5.25
CA LEU A 611 8.69 -27.71 6.20
C LEU A 611 7.37 -28.10 5.49
N GLY A 612 7.13 -27.57 4.29
CA GLY A 612 5.99 -27.97 3.45
C GLY A 612 6.03 -29.45 3.03
N ALA A 613 7.20 -29.97 2.68
CA ALA A 613 7.37 -31.38 2.35
C ALA A 613 7.11 -32.29 3.57
N ARG A 614 7.62 -31.93 4.75
CA ARG A 614 7.36 -32.66 6.00
C ARG A 614 5.87 -32.65 6.37
N HIS A 615 5.22 -31.49 6.27
CA HIS A 615 3.77 -31.39 6.47
C HIS A 615 3.01 -32.37 5.55
N ASN A 616 3.36 -32.38 4.26
CA ASN A 616 2.67 -33.21 3.28
C ASN A 616 2.99 -34.70 3.46
N ARG A 617 4.20 -35.03 3.94
CA ARG A 617 4.55 -36.39 4.37
C ARG A 617 3.74 -36.83 5.57
N ALA A 618 3.58 -36.01 6.59
CA ALA A 618 2.75 -36.34 7.75
C ALA A 618 1.31 -36.66 7.32
N ARG A 619 0.76 -35.90 6.37
CA ARG A 619 -0.54 -36.21 5.75
C ARG A 619 -0.54 -37.55 5.01
N ALA A 620 0.50 -37.85 4.25
CA ALA A 620 0.63 -39.13 3.55
C ALA A 620 0.72 -40.32 4.53
N LEU A 621 1.49 -40.18 5.61
CA LEU A 621 1.58 -41.18 6.69
C LEU A 621 0.23 -41.42 7.36
N PHE A 622 -0.53 -40.36 7.62
CA PHE A 622 -1.90 -40.46 8.12
C PHE A 622 -2.81 -41.25 7.16
N VAL A 623 -2.75 -40.99 5.86
CA VAL A 623 -3.52 -41.73 4.84
C VAL A 623 -3.11 -43.21 4.76
N LEU A 624 -1.85 -43.52 5.04
CA LEU A 624 -1.33 -44.90 5.11
C LEU A 624 -1.63 -45.61 6.44
N GLY A 625 -2.31 -44.95 7.39
CA GLY A 625 -2.61 -45.49 8.72
C GLY A 625 -1.41 -45.55 9.67
N ARG A 626 -0.32 -44.84 9.37
CA ARG A 626 0.90 -44.77 10.22
C ARG A 626 0.83 -43.56 11.14
N PHE A 627 -0.08 -43.60 12.11
CA PHE A 627 -0.48 -42.42 12.88
C PHE A 627 0.61 -41.90 13.82
N GLU A 628 1.38 -42.77 14.47
CA GLU A 628 2.46 -42.39 15.39
C GLU A 628 3.59 -41.64 14.65
N ALA A 629 4.00 -42.16 13.49
CA ALA A 629 4.99 -41.50 12.64
C ALA A 629 4.47 -40.17 12.07
N ALA A 630 3.17 -40.09 11.76
CA ALA A 630 2.54 -38.84 11.33
C ALA A 630 2.52 -37.80 12.45
N GLU A 631 2.30 -38.21 13.70
CA GLU A 631 2.28 -37.35 14.88
C GLU A 631 3.65 -36.73 15.18
N GLU A 632 4.70 -37.54 15.13
CA GLU A 632 6.08 -37.07 15.32
C GLU A 632 6.44 -36.00 14.28
N GLU A 633 6.20 -36.27 13.00
CA GLU A 633 6.48 -35.34 11.91
C GLU A 633 5.68 -34.04 12.02
N ILE A 634 4.37 -34.13 12.24
CA ILE A 634 3.53 -32.92 12.27
C ILE A 634 3.80 -32.08 13.53
N GLY A 635 4.22 -32.69 14.63
CA GLY A 635 4.64 -32.00 15.86
C GLY A 635 5.82 -31.06 15.58
N LEU A 636 6.87 -31.56 14.93
CA LEU A 636 8.04 -30.77 14.53
C LEU A 636 7.67 -29.63 13.57
N VAL A 637 6.81 -29.93 12.58
CA VAL A 637 6.34 -28.94 11.60
C VAL A 637 5.52 -27.84 12.26
N THR A 638 4.62 -28.18 13.18
CA THR A 638 3.76 -27.21 13.88
C THR A 638 4.62 -26.23 14.67
N GLU A 639 5.62 -26.72 15.37
CA GLU A 639 6.55 -25.89 16.11
C GLU A 639 7.42 -25.01 15.19
N GLY A 640 7.95 -25.58 14.10
CA GLY A 640 8.69 -24.81 13.10
C GLY A 640 7.87 -23.68 12.47
N TYR A 641 6.61 -23.95 12.10
CA TYR A 641 5.70 -22.94 11.59
C TYR A 641 5.32 -21.89 12.63
N ARG A 642 5.09 -22.29 13.88
CA ARG A 642 4.79 -21.36 14.97
C ARG A 642 5.95 -20.40 15.21
N ARG A 643 7.20 -20.89 15.24
CA ARG A 643 8.39 -20.04 15.38
C ARG A 643 8.59 -19.09 14.21
N ARG A 644 8.39 -19.56 12.97
CA ARG A 644 8.67 -18.77 11.76
C ARG A 644 7.58 -17.75 11.43
N PHE A 645 6.32 -18.14 11.55
CA PHE A 645 5.18 -17.37 11.05
C PHE A 645 4.24 -16.87 12.15
N GLY A 646 4.36 -17.41 13.36
CA GLY A 646 3.40 -17.22 14.44
C GLY A 646 2.22 -18.22 14.38
N PRO A 647 1.49 -18.37 15.49
CA PRO A 647 0.44 -19.40 15.64
C PRO A 647 -0.81 -19.15 14.78
N GLY A 648 -1.08 -17.91 14.37
CA GLY A 648 -2.24 -17.56 13.53
C GLY A 648 -2.00 -17.72 12.03
N TYR A 649 -0.77 -18.00 11.59
CA TYR A 649 -0.49 -18.04 10.16
C TYR A 649 -1.20 -19.24 9.50
N PRO A 650 -1.77 -19.10 8.28
CA PRO A 650 -2.63 -20.14 7.71
C PRO A 650 -2.00 -21.53 7.60
N ILE A 651 -0.68 -21.62 7.35
CA ILE A 651 0.02 -22.91 7.27
C ILE A 651 0.27 -23.55 8.64
N ALA A 652 0.40 -22.74 9.70
CA ALA A 652 0.50 -23.21 11.07
C ALA A 652 -0.84 -23.80 11.53
N LEU A 653 -1.94 -23.09 11.25
CA LEU A 653 -3.30 -23.57 11.54
C LEU A 653 -3.63 -24.86 10.77
N ALA A 654 -3.16 -25.00 9.52
CA ALA A 654 -3.31 -26.23 8.77
C ALA A 654 -2.54 -27.40 9.40
N ALA A 655 -1.35 -27.16 9.95
CA ALA A 655 -0.56 -28.19 10.64
C ALA A 655 -1.23 -28.64 11.94
N GLN A 656 -1.75 -27.69 12.74
CA GLN A 656 -2.53 -28.00 13.94
C GLN A 656 -3.82 -28.79 13.61
N GLN A 657 -4.52 -28.44 12.54
CA GLN A 657 -5.69 -29.19 12.08
C GLN A 657 -5.32 -30.64 11.72
N LEU A 658 -4.18 -30.87 11.07
CA LEU A 658 -3.69 -32.22 10.76
C LEU A 658 -3.31 -32.98 12.03
N LEU A 659 -2.62 -32.33 12.97
CA LEU A 659 -2.29 -32.91 14.27
C LEU A 659 -3.56 -33.32 15.04
N ALA A 660 -4.61 -32.49 15.04
CA ALA A 660 -5.88 -32.84 15.68
C ALA A 660 -6.50 -34.12 15.07
N ARG A 661 -6.48 -34.26 13.74
CA ARG A 661 -6.96 -35.48 13.06
C ARG A 661 -6.14 -36.71 13.43
N ILE A 662 -4.82 -36.57 13.51
CA ILE A 662 -3.90 -37.66 13.90
C ILE A 662 -4.15 -38.07 15.36
N ARG A 663 -4.23 -37.10 16.29
CA ARG A 663 -4.53 -37.34 17.71
C ARG A 663 -5.86 -38.06 17.90
N SER A 664 -6.89 -37.66 17.16
CA SER A 664 -8.19 -38.36 17.18
C SER A 664 -8.07 -39.81 16.69
N ALA A 665 -7.33 -40.08 15.62
CA ALA A 665 -7.10 -41.45 15.13
C ALA A 665 -6.30 -42.32 16.12
N LEU A 666 -5.47 -41.70 16.97
CA LEU A 666 -4.74 -42.36 18.08
C LEU A 666 -5.59 -42.51 19.35
N GLY A 667 -6.84 -42.05 19.37
CA GLY A 667 -7.73 -42.11 20.55
C GLY A 667 -7.56 -40.96 21.54
N HIS A 668 -6.73 -39.95 21.24
CA HIS A 668 -6.55 -38.76 22.07
C HIS A 668 -7.61 -37.69 21.75
N HIS A 669 -8.89 -38.02 21.99
CA HIS A 669 -10.04 -37.20 21.56
C HIS A 669 -10.07 -35.81 22.19
N ASP A 670 -9.85 -35.69 23.50
CA ASP A 670 -9.90 -34.40 24.19
C ASP A 670 -8.87 -33.41 23.62
N SER A 671 -7.63 -33.88 23.43
CA SER A 671 -6.55 -33.08 22.82
C SER A 671 -6.89 -32.68 21.37
N ALA A 672 -7.51 -33.58 20.60
CA ALA A 672 -7.95 -33.26 19.24
C ALA A 672 -9.02 -32.16 19.21
N VAL A 673 -10.00 -32.22 20.12
CA VAL A 673 -11.06 -31.21 20.25
C VAL A 673 -10.48 -29.87 20.69
N GLU A 674 -9.56 -29.84 21.66
CA GLU A 674 -8.88 -28.61 22.11
C GLU A 674 -8.09 -27.93 20.99
N LEU A 675 -7.26 -28.70 20.27
CA LEU A 675 -6.49 -28.18 19.14
C LEU A 675 -7.40 -27.63 18.03
N MET A 676 -8.48 -28.35 17.72
CA MET A 676 -9.40 -27.95 16.68
C MET A 676 -10.24 -26.74 17.10
N ALA A 677 -10.59 -26.61 18.38
CA ALA A 677 -11.26 -25.42 18.93
C ALA A 677 -10.36 -24.18 18.84
N ASP A 678 -9.07 -24.29 19.15
CA ASP A 678 -8.09 -23.21 18.96
C ASP A 678 -7.98 -22.82 17.48
N VAL A 679 -7.92 -23.79 16.57
CA VAL A 679 -7.86 -23.52 15.12
C VAL A 679 -9.12 -22.82 14.62
N VAL A 680 -10.32 -23.27 15.03
CA VAL A 680 -11.58 -22.60 14.65
C VAL A 680 -11.59 -21.18 15.19
N THR A 681 -11.29 -20.99 16.47
CA THR A 681 -11.25 -19.66 17.10
C THR A 681 -10.29 -18.72 16.36
N ARG A 682 -9.09 -19.19 16.00
CA ARG A 682 -8.11 -18.39 15.26
C ARG A 682 -8.53 -18.13 13.82
N ARG A 683 -9.17 -19.09 13.12
CA ARG A 683 -9.68 -18.87 11.76
C ARG A 683 -10.89 -17.95 11.75
N GLU A 684 -11.81 -18.07 12.69
CA GLU A 684 -12.95 -17.16 12.85
C GLU A 684 -12.47 -15.75 13.14
N ARG A 685 -11.44 -15.60 13.97
CA ARG A 685 -10.72 -14.34 14.10
C ARG A 685 -10.14 -13.97 12.75
N ASP A 686 -9.14 -14.66 12.24
CA ASP A 686 -8.29 -14.16 11.14
C ASP A 686 -8.98 -14.09 9.76
N LEU A 687 -9.99 -14.93 9.52
CA LEU A 687 -10.67 -15.09 8.23
C LEU A 687 -12.18 -14.82 8.32
N GLY A 688 -12.76 -14.74 9.52
CA GLY A 688 -14.21 -14.67 9.70
C GLY A 688 -14.89 -16.05 9.63
N PRO A 689 -16.12 -16.16 10.17
CA PRO A 689 -16.84 -17.43 10.26
C PRO A 689 -17.24 -18.02 8.89
N ASP A 690 -17.49 -17.16 7.90
CA ASP A 690 -17.99 -17.59 6.58
C ASP A 690 -16.89 -18.02 5.61
N HIS A 691 -15.60 -17.79 5.92
CA HIS A 691 -14.52 -18.22 5.05
C HIS A 691 -14.57 -19.76 4.87
N PRO A 692 -14.43 -20.31 3.64
CA PRO A 692 -14.47 -21.75 3.37
C PRO A 692 -13.59 -22.61 4.31
N PHE A 693 -12.33 -22.23 4.54
CA PHE A 693 -11.44 -22.86 5.53
C PHE A 693 -11.91 -22.77 6.98
N THR A 694 -12.58 -21.69 7.41
CA THR A 694 -13.15 -21.58 8.76
C THR A 694 -14.31 -22.55 8.90
N ARG A 695 -15.24 -22.54 7.94
CA ARG A 695 -16.38 -23.47 7.91
C ARG A 695 -15.94 -24.93 7.92
N ALA A 696 -14.98 -25.29 7.06
CA ALA A 696 -14.43 -26.64 7.02
C ALA A 696 -13.78 -27.06 8.35
N SER A 697 -13.13 -26.11 9.05
CA SER A 697 -12.60 -26.33 10.40
C SER A 697 -13.69 -26.51 11.44
N ALA A 698 -14.76 -25.72 11.39
CA ALA A 698 -15.89 -25.81 12.32
C ALA A 698 -16.66 -27.14 12.14
N GLU A 699 -16.86 -27.58 10.89
CA GLU A 699 -17.45 -28.87 10.57
C GLU A 699 -16.59 -30.04 11.11
N LEU A 700 -15.27 -29.96 10.97
CA LEU A 700 -14.35 -30.92 11.56
C LEU A 700 -14.42 -30.93 13.10
N LEU A 701 -14.43 -29.75 13.74
CA LEU A 701 -14.60 -29.64 15.20
C LEU A 701 -15.91 -30.27 15.67
N SER A 702 -17.00 -30.01 14.95
CA SER A 702 -18.31 -30.61 15.26
C SER A 702 -18.24 -32.13 15.19
N THR A 703 -17.59 -32.67 14.16
CA THR A 703 -17.44 -34.11 13.96
C THR A 703 -16.64 -34.75 15.10
N LEU A 704 -15.54 -34.11 15.53
CA LEU A 704 -14.70 -34.56 16.64
C LEU A 704 -15.38 -34.49 18.02
N ARG A 705 -16.40 -33.64 18.18
CA ARG A 705 -17.19 -33.57 19.42
C ARG A 705 -18.30 -34.62 19.49
N THR A 706 -18.77 -35.08 18.34
CA THR A 706 -19.90 -36.02 18.25
C THR A 706 -19.48 -37.49 18.11
N GLY A 707 -18.25 -37.75 17.66
CA GLY A 707 -17.67 -39.08 17.51
C GLY A 707 -16.64 -39.34 18.58
#